data_AF-A0A3N5NZX5-F1
#
_entry.id   AF-A0A3N5NZX5-F1
#
_cell.length_a   1.000
_cell.length_b   1.000
_cell.length_c   1.000
_cell.angle_alpha   90.00
_cell.angle_beta   90.00
_cell.angle_gamma   90.00
#
_symmetry.space_group_name_H-M   'P 1'
#
loop_
_entity.id
_entity.type
_entity.pdbx_description
1 polymer ?
#
loop_
_entity_poly.entity_id
_entity_poly.type
_entity_poly.pdbx_seq_one_letter_code
_entity_poly.pdbx_strand_id
1 'polypeptide(L)'
;IGLETHIRLNTRTKLFCGCPNGESETPNTHICPVCTGQMGILPAVNREAIRKAIYFGKAVGSGMGNRVVYWDRKHYEYPDLPKNFQLTQFLRPVVPDGKVECYRNDGTSFTVEIQQVHLEEDAARLLHERNETLVDFNKAGVPLIEVVTRPCIHEIQDASIYAQYLQRIVQNLGISEASLEKGEFKSDVSVSLRRKGDPGLNPRAEIKNLNSFRFMMEAIVEQVNKQLEYFIRHDHPSPDQITVLFDAELKETRTMRKKEFAADYRFAREPDIPPVDIQSALEEISVEESLLPFAVETILIRGGVLPRDAKFFTSDPVRSGVFLELNRLVGDPLFVARTLTNNLKPEDYPQVTRPGALAEVFTFFREEKVPASLFQEAIGELLRDPAFDYHAYFNKNSIPEERIDACIDQVLLENSGIAAEIRNGDIKKAGILVGRVLEKTGKLASGKTVREKIIRKIQVNGSEDKSAGQPLNSEKILPKASTRPGKINGARVGHPVVMDRYRTHYISDLSPEKLSETVTLSGWVSSVRDHGELVFIDLRDSSYEIFQIRLNRENFPDLDDLAKINPESVILVSGTIIVRSQDDINPGLRTGTIELDARVLEILNHAETLPFEIRRAAKSSESVRFRYRFLDHRNADTRNTIINRHRVIKLIRDLLDEQRFIEIETPVLSSGTDEGAREFIVPSRKFPGKFYTLPQAPQQFKQMLMVSGYERYFQIARCFRDE
;
A
#
# COMPACT_ATOMS: atom_id res chain seq x y z
N ILE A 1 -7.35 -7.52 -18.56
CA ILE A 1 -7.50 -6.29 -17.74
C ILE A 1 -6.53 -6.40 -16.57
N GLY A 2 -5.91 -5.30 -16.15
CA GLY A 2 -5.08 -5.22 -14.94
C GLY A 2 -5.38 -3.94 -14.16
N LEU A 3 -5.22 -3.98 -12.85
CA LEU A 3 -5.54 -2.88 -11.95
C LEU A 3 -4.31 -2.43 -11.16
N GLU A 4 -4.24 -1.13 -10.91
CA GLU A 4 -3.26 -0.48 -10.05
C GLU A 4 -4.04 0.32 -9.01
N THR A 5 -3.99 -0.10 -7.76
CA THR A 5 -4.82 0.46 -6.69
C THR A 5 -3.94 1.11 -5.62
N HIS A 6 -4.07 2.42 -5.45
CA HIS A 6 -3.44 3.18 -4.38
C HIS A 6 -4.39 3.22 -3.17
N ILE A 7 -3.86 2.84 -2.00
CA ILE A 7 -4.61 2.78 -0.74
C ILE A 7 -3.84 3.57 0.32
N ARG A 8 -4.47 4.61 0.86
CA ARG A 8 -3.92 5.43 1.95
C ARG A 8 -3.94 4.67 3.27
N LEU A 9 -2.80 4.55 3.92
CA LEU A 9 -2.71 3.94 5.24
C LEU A 9 -3.13 4.94 6.32
N ASN A 10 -3.93 4.49 7.29
CA ASN A 10 -4.39 5.29 8.44
C ASN A 10 -3.36 5.34 9.59
N THR A 11 -2.10 5.65 9.28
CA THR A 11 -1.06 5.88 10.29
C THR A 11 -1.24 7.22 11.01
N ARG A 12 -0.63 7.42 12.19
CA ARG A 12 -0.65 8.71 12.89
C ARG A 12 0.21 9.78 12.20
N THR A 13 1.40 9.39 11.75
CA THR A 13 2.36 10.26 11.06
C THR A 13 2.54 9.87 9.60
N LYS A 14 3.11 10.77 8.80
CA LYS A 14 3.46 10.54 7.39
C LYS A 14 4.52 9.44 7.21
N LEU A 15 4.78 9.05 5.96
CA LEU A 15 5.62 7.89 5.66
C LEU A 15 7.10 8.13 5.97
N PHE A 16 7.57 9.35 5.76
CA PHE A 16 9.00 9.70 5.89
C PHE A 16 9.29 10.84 6.86
N CYS A 17 8.28 11.33 7.60
CA CYS A 17 8.44 12.43 8.55
C CYS A 17 7.41 12.38 9.70
N GLY A 18 7.63 13.19 10.73
CA GLY A 18 6.78 13.26 11.92
C GLY A 18 5.48 14.06 11.77
N CYS A 19 5.19 14.61 10.59
CA CYS A 19 3.94 15.38 10.39
C CYS A 19 2.70 14.48 10.55
N PRO A 20 1.57 15.04 11.03
CA PRO A 20 0.30 14.32 11.07
C PRO A 20 -0.14 13.82 9.68
N ASN A 21 -0.67 12.60 9.63
CA ASN A 21 -1.37 12.05 8.48
C ASN A 21 -2.89 12.25 8.63
N GLY A 22 -3.29 13.49 8.92
CA GLY A 22 -4.68 13.89 9.06
C GLY A 22 -5.12 14.85 7.96
N GLU A 23 -6.43 14.95 7.74
CA GLU A 23 -6.99 16.03 6.93
C GLU A 23 -6.83 17.38 7.64
N SER A 24 -6.70 18.44 6.86
CA SER A 24 -6.68 19.83 7.35
C SER A 24 -7.47 20.68 6.38
N GLU A 25 -8.36 21.52 6.90
CA GLU A 25 -9.08 22.52 6.11
C GLU A 25 -8.18 23.71 5.75
N THR A 26 -7.15 23.96 6.56
CA THR A 26 -6.17 25.02 6.29
C THR A 26 -5.01 24.45 5.46
N PRO A 27 -4.73 25.01 4.26
CA PRO A 27 -3.61 24.56 3.44
C PRO A 27 -2.26 24.69 4.15
N ASN A 28 -1.33 23.78 3.86
CA ASN A 28 0.07 23.87 4.27
C ASN A 28 0.33 23.99 5.80
N THR A 29 -0.45 23.32 6.64
CA THR A 29 -0.28 23.26 8.11
C THR A 29 0.34 21.94 8.59
N HIS A 30 0.08 20.83 7.91
CA HIS A 30 0.65 19.52 8.20
C HIS A 30 1.94 19.28 7.41
N ILE A 31 2.86 20.24 7.46
CA ILE A 31 4.09 20.23 6.64
C ILE A 31 5.35 20.34 7.51
N CYS A 32 6.47 19.90 6.96
CA CYS A 32 7.80 20.06 7.53
C CYS A 32 8.85 20.08 6.41
N PRO A 33 10.11 20.42 6.75
CA PRO A 33 11.19 20.44 5.78
C PRO A 33 11.39 19.12 4.99
N VAL A 34 11.02 17.97 5.55
CA VAL A 34 11.16 16.69 4.85
C VAL A 34 10.12 16.52 3.75
N CYS A 35 8.83 16.69 4.07
CA CYS A 35 7.76 16.48 3.08
C CYS A 35 7.66 17.61 2.04
N THR A 36 8.25 18.78 2.35
CA THR A 36 8.36 19.90 1.40
C THR A 36 9.71 19.98 0.68
N GLY A 37 10.61 19.00 0.88
CA GLY A 37 11.79 18.79 0.06
C GLY A 37 12.88 19.87 0.18
N GLN A 38 13.01 20.49 1.35
CA GLN A 38 14.02 21.52 1.60
C GLN A 38 15.43 20.94 1.55
N MET A 39 16.40 21.78 1.19
CA MET A 39 17.79 21.34 1.07
C MET A 39 18.37 20.92 2.43
N GLY A 40 19.09 19.79 2.45
CA GLY A 40 19.81 19.29 3.64
C GLY A 40 18.99 18.42 4.59
N ILE A 41 17.75 18.07 4.24
CA ILE A 41 16.88 17.20 5.04
C ILE A 41 17.12 15.72 4.72
N LEU A 42 16.75 14.84 5.67
CA LEU A 42 16.77 13.38 5.47
C LEU A 42 15.41 12.77 5.85
N PRO A 43 14.90 11.80 5.07
CA PRO A 43 13.67 11.07 5.38
C PRO A 43 13.86 10.02 6.50
N ALA A 44 12.83 9.78 7.30
CA ALA A 44 12.81 8.74 8.33
C ALA A 44 11.55 7.86 8.20
N VAL A 45 11.75 6.56 7.97
CA VAL A 45 10.68 5.62 7.61
C VAL A 45 9.71 5.35 8.76
N ASN A 46 8.42 5.35 8.45
CA ASN A 46 7.36 5.02 9.39
C ASN A 46 7.23 3.51 9.61
N ARG A 47 7.57 3.04 10.82
CA ARG A 47 7.44 1.63 11.23
C ARG A 47 6.03 1.07 11.06
N GLU A 48 5.01 1.87 11.39
CA GLU A 48 3.62 1.42 11.35
C GLU A 48 3.13 1.22 9.91
N ALA A 49 3.61 2.03 8.95
CA ALA A 49 3.30 1.85 7.54
C ALA A 49 3.79 0.49 7.02
N ILE A 50 5.02 0.09 7.39
CA ILE A 50 5.58 -1.23 7.06
C ILE A 50 4.76 -2.35 7.70
N ARG A 51 4.42 -2.24 8.99
CA ARG A 51 3.61 -3.26 9.68
C ARG A 51 2.25 -3.45 9.01
N LYS A 52 1.58 -2.38 8.62
CA LYS A 52 0.29 -2.44 7.90
C LYS A 52 0.42 -3.06 6.52
N ALA A 53 1.51 -2.76 5.79
CA ALA A 53 1.78 -3.39 4.50
C ALA A 53 2.06 -4.90 4.64
N ILE A 54 2.80 -5.32 5.68
CA ILE A 54 3.00 -6.74 6.01
C ILE A 54 1.68 -7.42 6.37
N TYR A 55 0.85 -6.75 7.18
CA TYR A 55 -0.45 -7.28 7.59
C TYR A 55 -1.36 -7.49 6.37
N PHE A 56 -1.38 -6.53 5.44
CA PHE A 56 -2.03 -6.69 4.14
C PHE A 56 -1.45 -7.85 3.32
N GLY A 57 -0.12 -7.92 3.19
CA GLY A 57 0.57 -8.97 2.42
C GLY A 57 0.22 -10.37 2.90
N LYS A 58 0.19 -10.60 4.21
CA LYS A 58 -0.26 -11.87 4.80
C LYS A 58 -1.73 -12.15 4.52
N ALA A 59 -2.59 -11.14 4.57
CA ALA A 59 -4.02 -11.30 4.31
C ALA A 59 -4.34 -11.69 2.87
N VAL A 60 -3.50 -11.27 1.91
CA VAL A 60 -3.61 -11.68 0.50
C VAL A 60 -2.77 -12.93 0.18
N GLY A 61 -2.32 -13.67 1.20
CA GLY A 61 -1.61 -14.93 1.05
C GLY A 61 -0.24 -14.81 0.38
N SER A 62 0.43 -13.67 0.55
CA SER A 62 1.79 -13.48 0.03
C SER A 62 2.80 -14.42 0.69
N GLY A 63 3.76 -14.91 -0.09
CA GLY A 63 4.92 -15.65 0.44
C GLY A 63 5.87 -14.78 1.28
N MET A 64 5.77 -13.44 1.21
CA MET A 64 6.63 -12.48 1.92
C MET A 64 8.13 -12.77 1.73
N GLY A 65 8.53 -13.13 0.50
CA GLY A 65 9.90 -13.58 0.19
C GLY A 65 10.99 -12.53 0.43
N ASN A 66 10.65 -11.24 0.50
CA ASN A 66 11.58 -10.15 0.75
C ASN A 66 11.72 -9.88 2.26
N ARG A 67 12.77 -10.42 2.90
CA ARG A 67 13.07 -10.14 4.32
C ARG A 67 13.68 -8.77 4.58
N VAL A 68 14.36 -8.23 3.58
CA VAL A 68 14.96 -6.89 3.63
C VAL A 68 14.33 -6.06 2.51
N VAL A 69 13.71 -4.95 2.90
CA VAL A 69 13.07 -4.01 1.97
C VAL A 69 13.97 -2.80 1.74
N TYR A 70 13.90 -2.26 0.53
CA TYR A 70 14.70 -1.13 0.09
C TYR A 70 13.77 -0.04 -0.45
N TRP A 71 14.30 1.17 -0.54
CA TRP A 71 13.59 2.33 -1.08
C TRP A 71 14.25 2.78 -2.38
N ASP A 72 13.43 3.28 -3.28
CA ASP A 72 13.84 3.73 -4.61
C ASP A 72 13.27 5.12 -4.87
N ARG A 73 14.03 5.94 -5.60
CA ARG A 73 13.61 7.25 -6.11
C ARG A 73 13.01 7.05 -7.49
N LYS A 74 11.75 7.43 -7.66
CA LYS A 74 11.07 7.58 -8.95
C LYS A 74 11.12 9.06 -9.35
N HIS A 75 12.02 9.42 -10.27
CA HIS A 75 12.29 10.81 -10.62
C HIS A 75 11.26 11.34 -11.62
N TYR A 76 10.60 12.44 -11.27
CA TYR A 76 9.80 13.24 -12.19
C TYR A 76 9.61 14.64 -11.62
N GLU A 77 9.63 15.64 -12.48
CA GLU A 77 9.44 17.03 -12.09
C GLU A 77 7.96 17.41 -12.20
N TYR A 78 7.33 17.74 -11.06
CA TYR A 78 5.97 18.26 -11.03
C TYR A 78 5.75 19.16 -9.79
N PRO A 79 4.90 20.21 -9.86
CA PRO A 79 4.76 21.18 -8.76
C PRO A 79 4.29 20.60 -7.42
N ASP A 80 3.57 19.47 -7.45
CA ASP A 80 3.08 18.78 -6.26
C ASP A 80 4.13 17.90 -5.55
N LEU A 81 5.32 17.78 -6.13
CA LEU A 81 6.40 16.94 -5.63
C LEU A 81 7.71 17.74 -5.58
N PRO A 82 7.95 18.48 -4.50
CA PRO A 82 9.02 19.48 -4.45
C PRO A 82 10.42 18.86 -4.43
N LYS A 83 10.52 17.57 -4.06
CA LYS A 83 11.77 16.79 -4.13
C LYS A 83 12.21 16.45 -5.57
N ASN A 84 11.31 16.58 -6.55
CA ASN A 84 11.48 16.10 -7.94
C ASN A 84 11.76 14.59 -8.05
N PHE A 85 11.50 13.84 -6.99
CA PHE A 85 11.41 12.38 -6.98
C PHE A 85 10.43 11.92 -5.90
N GLN A 86 9.74 10.83 -6.17
CA GLN A 86 8.83 10.17 -5.25
C GLN A 86 9.59 9.00 -4.63
N LEU A 87 9.58 8.92 -3.31
CA LEU A 87 10.07 7.75 -2.59
C LEU A 87 9.05 6.60 -2.70
N THR A 88 9.51 5.46 -3.23
CA THR A 88 8.69 4.28 -3.50
C THR A 88 9.54 3.00 -3.34
N GLN A 89 9.02 1.83 -3.73
CA GLN A 89 9.79 0.58 -3.83
C GLN A 89 9.55 -0.06 -5.19
N PHE A 90 10.60 -0.15 -6.01
CA PHE A 90 10.51 -0.73 -7.34
C PHE A 90 11.17 -2.10 -7.41
N LEU A 91 12.39 -2.24 -6.86
CA LEU A 91 13.19 -3.46 -7.02
C LEU A 91 12.84 -4.56 -6.02
N ARG A 92 12.51 -4.19 -4.79
CA ARG A 92 12.18 -5.12 -3.69
C ARG A 92 10.97 -4.60 -2.91
N PRO A 93 9.75 -4.79 -3.45
CA PRO A 93 8.53 -4.38 -2.78
C PRO A 93 8.35 -5.12 -1.45
N VAL A 94 7.65 -4.51 -0.51
CA VAL A 94 7.34 -5.13 0.79
C VAL A 94 6.51 -6.40 0.65
N VAL A 95 5.60 -6.47 -0.33
CA VAL A 95 4.83 -7.68 -0.66
C VAL A 95 5.12 -8.08 -2.12
N PRO A 96 5.88 -9.17 -2.37
CA PRO A 96 6.32 -9.51 -3.73
C PRO A 96 5.31 -10.30 -4.57
N ASP A 97 4.22 -10.79 -3.97
CA ASP A 97 3.20 -11.63 -4.60
C ASP A 97 1.95 -11.71 -3.73
N GLY A 98 0.85 -12.24 -4.25
CA GLY A 98 -0.34 -12.55 -3.47
C GLY A 98 -1.52 -12.85 -4.38
N LYS A 99 -2.70 -13.07 -3.79
CA LYS A 99 -3.93 -13.30 -4.53
C LYS A 99 -5.16 -12.81 -3.76
N VAL A 100 -6.21 -12.45 -4.49
CA VAL A 100 -7.52 -12.13 -3.93
C VAL A 100 -8.56 -13.02 -4.57
N GLU A 101 -9.25 -13.80 -3.75
CA GLU A 101 -10.35 -14.66 -4.17
C GLU A 101 -11.68 -13.92 -3.98
N CYS A 102 -12.55 -14.02 -4.99
CA CYS A 102 -13.77 -13.23 -5.09
C CYS A 102 -14.95 -14.12 -5.50
N TYR A 103 -16.13 -13.86 -4.93
CA TYR A 103 -17.40 -14.40 -5.42
C TYR A 103 -18.14 -13.41 -6.34
N ARG A 104 -18.64 -13.95 -7.45
CA ARG A 104 -19.65 -13.33 -8.30
C ARG A 104 -21.03 -13.46 -7.69
N ASN A 105 -21.98 -12.66 -8.19
CA ASN A 105 -23.36 -12.65 -7.69
C ASN A 105 -24.12 -13.96 -8.01
N ASP A 106 -23.65 -14.74 -8.99
CA ASP A 106 -24.19 -16.06 -9.33
C ASP A 106 -23.62 -17.19 -8.45
N GLY A 107 -22.71 -16.89 -7.52
CA GLY A 107 -22.08 -17.84 -6.61
C GLY A 107 -20.82 -18.50 -7.18
N THR A 108 -20.46 -18.24 -8.43
CA THR A 108 -19.16 -18.66 -8.97
C THR A 108 -18.04 -17.82 -8.34
N SER A 109 -16.84 -18.38 -8.26
CA SER A 109 -15.66 -17.67 -7.76
C SER A 109 -14.61 -17.47 -8.85
N PHE A 110 -13.73 -16.51 -8.62
CA PHE A 110 -12.52 -16.28 -9.42
C PHE A 110 -11.40 -15.72 -8.55
N THR A 111 -10.18 -15.79 -9.05
CA THR A 111 -8.97 -15.35 -8.34
C THR A 111 -8.25 -14.30 -9.18
N VAL A 112 -7.79 -13.24 -8.51
CA VAL A 112 -6.92 -12.23 -9.11
C VAL A 112 -5.55 -12.31 -8.46
N GLU A 113 -4.54 -12.56 -9.28
CA GLU A 113 -3.14 -12.61 -8.84
C GLU A 113 -2.59 -11.19 -8.67
N ILE A 114 -1.99 -10.92 -7.51
CA ILE A 114 -1.26 -9.68 -7.21
C ILE A 114 0.19 -9.89 -7.67
N GLN A 115 0.67 -8.97 -8.51
CA GLN A 115 2.05 -8.94 -8.97
C GLN A 115 3.00 -8.42 -7.89
N GLN A 116 2.59 -7.37 -7.17
CA GLN A 116 3.33 -6.81 -6.04
C GLN A 116 2.46 -5.81 -5.26
N VAL A 117 2.90 -5.50 -4.04
CA VAL A 117 2.45 -4.34 -3.26
C VAL A 117 3.67 -3.62 -2.70
N HIS A 118 3.81 -2.34 -3.05
CA HIS A 118 4.88 -1.50 -2.53
C HIS A 118 4.35 -0.33 -1.73
N LEU A 119 5.19 0.16 -0.82
CA LEU A 119 4.95 1.42 -0.11
C LEU A 119 5.46 2.59 -0.95
N GLU A 120 4.71 3.69 -0.93
CA GLU A 120 5.15 4.95 -1.49
C GLU A 120 4.54 6.16 -0.79
N GLU A 121 5.13 7.33 -1.01
CA GLU A 121 4.56 8.59 -0.55
C GLU A 121 3.60 9.19 -1.56
N ASP A 122 2.52 9.77 -1.08
CA ASP A 122 1.60 10.56 -1.89
C ASP A 122 2.19 11.95 -2.22
N ALA A 123 1.75 12.51 -3.34
CA ALA A 123 2.08 13.87 -3.76
C ALA A 123 1.16 14.92 -3.09
N ALA A 124 1.52 16.19 -3.22
CA ALA A 124 0.67 17.30 -2.80
C ALA A 124 -0.63 17.38 -3.61
N ARG A 125 -1.59 18.15 -3.12
CA ARG A 125 -2.82 18.44 -3.87
C ARG A 125 -2.63 19.68 -4.74
N LEU A 126 -3.09 19.60 -5.98
CA LEU A 126 -3.20 20.76 -6.87
C LEU A 126 -4.66 21.21 -6.97
N LEU A 127 -4.88 22.52 -6.85
CA LEU A 127 -6.16 23.17 -7.09
C LEU A 127 -6.00 24.10 -8.29
N HIS A 128 -6.67 23.77 -9.39
CA HIS A 128 -6.60 24.57 -10.61
C HIS A 128 -7.67 25.66 -10.57
N GLU A 129 -7.22 26.92 -10.57
CA GLU A 129 -8.06 28.08 -10.78
C GLU A 129 -7.91 28.60 -12.21
N ARG A 130 -8.66 29.65 -12.59
CA ARG A 130 -8.70 30.11 -14.00
C ARG A 130 -7.33 30.50 -14.55
N ASN A 131 -6.49 31.15 -13.73
CA ASN A 131 -5.21 31.72 -14.17
C ASN A 131 -3.99 31.17 -13.42
N GLU A 132 -4.21 30.35 -12.40
CA GLU A 132 -3.14 29.83 -11.55
C GLU A 132 -3.48 28.44 -11.02
N THR A 133 -2.47 27.76 -10.49
CA THR A 133 -2.63 26.49 -9.81
C THR A 133 -2.04 26.63 -8.42
N LEU A 134 -2.89 26.43 -7.41
CA LEU A 134 -2.50 26.47 -6.01
C LEU A 134 -2.04 25.08 -5.57
N VAL A 135 -1.01 25.04 -4.73
CA VAL A 135 -0.40 23.80 -4.23
C VAL A 135 -0.61 23.69 -2.72
N ASP A 136 -1.16 22.56 -2.27
CA ASP A 136 -1.31 22.22 -0.85
C ASP A 136 -0.51 20.96 -0.50
N PHE A 137 0.58 21.16 0.25
CA PHE A 137 1.52 20.13 0.69
C PHE A 137 1.05 19.36 1.93
N ASN A 138 -0.14 19.62 2.48
CA ASN A 138 -0.70 18.82 3.58
C ASN A 138 -0.70 17.32 3.26
N LYS A 139 -0.98 16.95 2.00
CA LYS A 139 -1.00 15.55 1.54
C LYS A 139 0.38 14.98 1.18
N ALA A 140 1.37 15.83 0.90
CA ALA A 140 2.70 15.37 0.48
C ALA A 140 3.34 14.53 1.58
N GLY A 141 3.82 13.32 1.24
CA GLY A 141 4.43 12.39 2.19
C GLY A 141 3.46 11.42 2.89
N VAL A 142 2.15 11.50 2.60
CA VAL A 142 1.15 10.57 3.16
C VAL A 142 1.49 9.13 2.73
N PRO A 143 1.41 8.12 3.62
CA PRO A 143 1.75 6.74 3.26
C PRO A 143 0.67 6.08 2.40
N LEU A 144 1.10 5.49 1.29
CA LEU A 144 0.29 4.68 0.40
C LEU A 144 0.87 3.26 0.33
N ILE A 145 -0.01 2.28 0.15
CA ILE A 145 0.35 1.05 -0.54
C ILE A 145 -0.21 1.09 -1.95
N GLU A 146 0.58 0.70 -2.94
CA GLU A 146 0.12 0.50 -4.32
C GLU A 146 0.04 -0.99 -4.59
N VAL A 147 -1.18 -1.49 -4.84
CA VAL A 147 -1.45 -2.90 -5.15
C VAL A 147 -1.54 -3.05 -6.67
N VAL A 148 -0.62 -3.79 -7.26
CA VAL A 148 -0.56 -4.01 -8.71
C VAL A 148 -0.96 -5.43 -9.03
N THR A 149 -1.97 -5.63 -9.86
CA THR A 149 -2.38 -6.98 -10.29
C THR A 149 -1.56 -7.47 -11.48
N ARG A 150 -1.47 -8.80 -11.64
CA ARG A 150 -1.20 -9.36 -12.97
C ARG A 150 -2.36 -9.02 -13.92
N PRO A 151 -2.14 -9.00 -15.25
CA PRO A 151 -3.19 -8.72 -16.22
C PRO A 151 -4.12 -9.95 -16.45
N CYS A 152 -4.63 -10.54 -15.37
CA CYS A 152 -5.35 -11.82 -15.36
C CYS A 152 -6.88 -11.69 -15.25
N ILE A 153 -7.43 -10.47 -15.32
CA ILE A 153 -8.89 -10.26 -15.28
C ILE A 153 -9.43 -10.28 -16.72
N HIS A 154 -10.39 -11.17 -16.98
CA HIS A 154 -10.92 -11.43 -18.32
C HIS A 154 -12.37 -10.99 -18.52
N GLU A 155 -13.15 -10.88 -17.45
CA GLU A 155 -14.51 -10.33 -17.47
C GLU A 155 -14.51 -8.88 -16.96
N ILE A 156 -15.36 -8.03 -17.55
CA ILE A 156 -15.42 -6.62 -17.17
C ILE A 156 -15.92 -6.47 -15.73
N GLN A 157 -16.95 -7.22 -15.35
CA GLN A 157 -17.57 -7.21 -14.03
C GLN A 157 -16.59 -7.58 -12.91
N ASP A 158 -15.66 -8.49 -13.22
CA ASP A 158 -14.68 -8.99 -12.26
C ASP A 158 -13.71 -7.89 -11.79
N ALA A 159 -13.42 -6.89 -12.63
CA ALA A 159 -12.57 -5.76 -12.24
C ALA A 159 -13.18 -4.96 -11.08
N SER A 160 -14.48 -4.66 -11.20
CA SER A 160 -15.23 -3.94 -10.17
C SER A 160 -15.43 -4.78 -8.91
N ILE A 161 -15.69 -6.09 -9.06
CA ILE A 161 -15.83 -7.01 -7.92
C ILE A 161 -14.50 -7.13 -7.16
N TYR A 162 -13.39 -7.29 -7.86
CA TYR A 162 -12.06 -7.34 -7.26
C TYR A 162 -11.74 -6.06 -6.48
N ALA A 163 -11.98 -4.88 -7.07
CA ALA A 163 -11.69 -3.61 -6.41
C ALA A 163 -12.53 -3.43 -5.12
N GLN A 164 -13.80 -3.86 -5.14
CA GLN A 164 -14.67 -3.89 -3.94
C GLN A 164 -14.21 -4.91 -2.89
N TYR A 165 -13.70 -6.07 -3.32
CA TYR A 165 -13.10 -7.05 -2.41
C TYR A 165 -11.85 -6.50 -1.74
N LEU A 166 -10.97 -5.87 -2.52
CA LEU A 166 -9.76 -5.25 -2.02
C LEU A 166 -10.07 -4.14 -1.00
N GLN A 167 -11.05 -3.29 -1.30
CA GLN A 167 -11.54 -2.26 -0.38
C GLN A 167 -12.02 -2.87 0.96
N ARG A 168 -12.85 -3.91 0.90
CA ARG A 168 -13.36 -4.57 2.12
C ARG A 168 -12.24 -5.24 2.90
N ILE A 169 -11.25 -5.86 2.24
CA ILE A 169 -10.10 -6.46 2.91
C ILE A 169 -9.37 -5.38 3.73
N VAL A 170 -9.00 -4.25 3.13
CA VAL A 170 -8.24 -3.22 3.86
C VAL A 170 -9.03 -2.55 4.99
N GLN A 171 -10.35 -2.43 4.83
CA GLN A 171 -11.26 -1.95 5.89
C GLN A 171 -11.39 -2.96 7.04
N ASN A 172 -11.55 -4.24 6.73
CA ASN A 172 -11.65 -5.30 7.75
C ASN A 172 -10.32 -5.48 8.52
N LEU A 173 -9.18 -5.30 7.85
CA LEU A 173 -7.87 -5.25 8.50
C LEU A 173 -7.64 -3.98 9.32
N GLY A 174 -8.49 -2.95 9.18
CA GLY A 174 -8.35 -1.67 9.88
C GLY A 174 -7.12 -0.85 9.45
N ILE A 175 -6.52 -1.13 8.29
CA ILE A 175 -5.32 -0.43 7.81
C ILE A 175 -5.64 0.82 6.98
N SER A 176 -6.89 0.97 6.56
CA SER A 176 -7.40 2.12 5.79
C SER A 176 -8.91 2.25 5.96
N GLU A 177 -9.43 3.49 5.97
CA GLU A 177 -10.87 3.74 5.76
C GLU A 177 -11.28 3.46 4.31
N ALA A 178 -10.33 3.54 3.37
CA ALA A 178 -10.50 3.28 1.95
C ALA A 178 -11.69 4.02 1.32
N SER A 179 -11.91 5.28 1.73
CA SER A 179 -12.95 6.13 1.16
C SER A 179 -12.59 6.60 -0.25
N LEU A 180 -13.47 6.33 -1.22
CA LEU A 180 -13.32 6.84 -2.58
C LEU A 180 -13.55 8.35 -2.63
N GLU A 181 -14.49 8.87 -1.83
CA GLU A 181 -14.84 10.30 -1.80
C GLU A 181 -13.69 11.16 -1.29
N LYS A 182 -13.00 10.68 -0.23
CA LYS A 182 -11.79 11.33 0.30
C LYS A 182 -10.54 11.04 -0.54
N GLY A 183 -10.65 10.19 -1.58
CA GLY A 183 -9.54 9.80 -2.44
C GLY A 183 -8.48 8.93 -1.74
N GLU A 184 -8.86 8.20 -0.70
CA GLU A 184 -8.00 7.28 0.06
C GLU A 184 -7.89 5.91 -0.62
N PHE A 185 -8.83 5.61 -1.50
CA PHE A 185 -8.81 4.42 -2.36
C PHE A 185 -8.98 4.87 -3.81
N LYS A 186 -7.95 4.68 -4.62
CA LYS A 186 -7.95 5.04 -6.05
C LYS A 186 -7.51 3.86 -6.86
N SER A 187 -8.25 3.51 -7.90
CA SER A 187 -7.87 2.41 -8.77
C SER A 187 -7.89 2.83 -10.23
N ASP A 188 -6.71 2.79 -10.84
CA ASP A 188 -6.53 2.94 -12.27
C ASP A 188 -6.70 1.55 -12.94
N VAL A 189 -7.17 1.54 -14.18
CA VAL A 189 -7.43 0.31 -14.92
C VAL A 189 -6.70 0.30 -16.26
N SER A 190 -6.00 -0.79 -16.54
CA SER A 190 -5.37 -1.05 -17.83
C SER A 190 -6.17 -2.08 -18.64
N VAL A 191 -6.54 -1.71 -19.88
CA VAL A 191 -7.31 -2.55 -20.81
C VAL A 191 -6.51 -2.80 -22.09
N SER A 192 -6.48 -4.05 -22.54
CA SER A 192 -5.89 -4.48 -23.81
C SER A 192 -6.71 -5.64 -24.36
N LEU A 193 -7.03 -5.60 -25.65
CA LEU A 193 -7.73 -6.65 -26.39
C LEU A 193 -6.76 -7.47 -27.24
N ARG A 194 -7.04 -8.76 -27.41
CA ARG A 194 -6.28 -9.67 -28.28
C ARG A 194 -7.19 -10.71 -28.91
N ARG A 195 -6.75 -11.33 -30.02
CA ARG A 195 -7.47 -12.46 -30.62
C ARG A 195 -7.45 -13.65 -29.65
N LYS A 196 -8.54 -14.41 -29.60
CA LYS A 196 -8.63 -15.62 -28.77
C LYS A 196 -7.56 -16.63 -29.23
N GLY A 197 -6.78 -17.15 -28.28
CA GLY A 197 -5.67 -18.07 -28.53
C GLY A 197 -4.31 -17.41 -28.73
N ASP A 198 -4.24 -16.08 -28.86
CA ASP A 198 -2.96 -15.36 -28.93
C ASP A 198 -2.35 -15.20 -27.51
N PRO A 199 -1.10 -15.65 -27.28
CA PRO A 199 -0.43 -15.49 -25.99
C PRO A 199 0.02 -14.04 -25.72
N GLY A 200 0.18 -13.21 -26.75
CA GLY A 200 0.67 -11.84 -26.63
C GLY A 200 -0.32 -10.89 -25.95
N LEU A 201 0.18 -9.76 -25.46
CA LEU A 201 -0.64 -8.62 -25.05
C LEU A 201 -0.38 -7.46 -26.03
N ASN A 202 -1.46 -6.85 -26.50
CA ASN A 202 -1.41 -5.69 -27.38
C ASN A 202 -1.23 -4.39 -26.56
N PRO A 203 -0.93 -3.26 -27.21
CA PRO A 203 -0.84 -1.96 -26.54
C PRO A 203 -2.05 -1.69 -25.64
N ARG A 204 -1.77 -1.24 -24.42
CA ARG A 204 -2.80 -1.03 -23.39
C ARG A 204 -3.29 0.41 -23.39
N ALA A 205 -4.57 0.59 -23.06
CA ALA A 205 -5.13 1.86 -22.64
C ALA A 205 -5.22 1.89 -21.12
N GLU A 206 -4.57 2.87 -20.50
CA GLU A 206 -4.56 3.12 -19.06
C GLU A 206 -5.62 4.20 -18.75
N ILE A 207 -6.70 3.79 -18.10
CA ILE A 207 -7.81 4.65 -17.70
C ILE A 207 -7.52 5.16 -16.29
N LYS A 208 -7.42 6.48 -16.14
CA LYS A 208 -7.15 7.15 -14.86
C LYS A 208 -8.38 7.87 -14.31
N ASN A 209 -8.30 8.22 -13.02
CA ASN A 209 -9.27 9.08 -12.32
C ASN A 209 -10.66 8.46 -12.21
N LEU A 210 -10.73 7.18 -11.82
CA LEU A 210 -11.98 6.46 -11.61
C LEU A 210 -12.41 6.56 -10.14
N ASN A 211 -13.34 7.47 -9.85
CA ASN A 211 -13.84 7.73 -8.48
C ASN A 211 -15.04 6.87 -8.07
N SER A 212 -15.45 5.91 -8.91
CA SER A 212 -16.58 5.01 -8.62
C SER A 212 -16.41 3.66 -9.31
N PHE A 213 -16.82 2.60 -8.63
CA PHE A 213 -16.88 1.24 -9.19
C PHE A 213 -17.83 1.13 -10.40
N ARG A 214 -18.87 1.98 -10.48
CA ARG A 214 -19.75 2.05 -11.65
C ARG A 214 -19.03 2.71 -12.83
N PHE A 215 -18.34 3.82 -12.59
CA PHE A 215 -17.55 4.50 -13.63
C PHE A 215 -16.42 3.63 -14.14
N MET A 216 -15.79 2.83 -13.27
CA MET A 216 -14.83 1.82 -13.68
C MET A 216 -15.40 0.86 -14.74
N MET A 217 -16.58 0.30 -14.47
CA MET A 217 -17.27 -0.58 -15.42
C MET A 217 -17.57 0.09 -16.75
N GLU A 218 -18.20 1.28 -16.70
CA GLU A 218 -18.58 2.04 -17.89
C GLU A 218 -17.35 2.42 -18.73
N ALA A 219 -16.26 2.84 -18.09
CA ALA A 219 -15.02 3.20 -18.77
C ALA A 219 -14.34 2.00 -19.44
N ILE A 220 -14.36 0.82 -18.80
CA ILE A 220 -13.80 -0.40 -19.41
C ILE A 220 -14.64 -0.81 -20.62
N VAL A 221 -15.97 -0.80 -20.52
CA VAL A 221 -16.87 -1.12 -21.66
C VAL A 221 -16.59 -0.20 -22.84
N GLU A 222 -16.53 1.10 -22.59
CA GLU A 222 -16.25 2.11 -23.62
C GLU A 222 -14.88 1.88 -24.27
N GLN A 223 -13.84 1.62 -23.47
CA GLN A 223 -12.50 1.42 -24.00
C GLN A 223 -12.32 0.11 -24.75
N VAL A 224 -13.00 -0.95 -24.31
CA VAL A 224 -13.09 -2.23 -25.04
C VAL A 224 -13.76 -2.01 -26.39
N ASN A 225 -14.90 -1.29 -26.43
CA ASN A 225 -15.60 -1.00 -27.68
C ASN A 225 -14.73 -0.20 -28.64
N LYS A 226 -14.03 0.85 -28.18
CA LYS A 226 -13.10 1.62 -29.01
C LYS A 226 -11.97 0.78 -29.59
N GLN A 227 -11.34 -0.07 -28.78
CA GLN A 227 -10.28 -0.96 -29.26
C GLN A 227 -10.82 -1.98 -30.28
N LEU A 228 -12.01 -2.51 -30.05
CA LEU A 228 -12.67 -3.46 -30.95
C LEU A 228 -13.06 -2.81 -32.28
N GLU A 229 -13.68 -1.63 -32.25
CA GLU A 229 -14.03 -0.89 -33.46
C GLU A 229 -12.81 -0.53 -34.29
N TYR A 230 -11.73 -0.08 -33.64
CA TYR A 230 -10.47 0.18 -34.32
C TYR A 230 -9.97 -1.09 -35.03
N PHE A 231 -9.95 -2.20 -34.32
CA PHE A 231 -9.51 -3.48 -34.84
C PHE A 231 -10.37 -3.95 -36.02
N ILE A 232 -11.71 -3.85 -35.93
CA ILE A 232 -12.62 -4.22 -37.03
C ILE A 232 -12.36 -3.37 -38.29
N ARG A 233 -12.03 -2.08 -38.14
CA ARG A 233 -11.78 -1.18 -39.27
C ARG A 233 -10.42 -1.37 -39.93
N HIS A 234 -9.40 -1.80 -39.19
CA HIS A 234 -8.01 -1.83 -39.66
C HIS A 234 -7.39 -3.25 -39.73
N ASP A 235 -8.09 -4.27 -39.21
CA ASP A 235 -7.65 -5.67 -39.09
C ASP A 235 -6.34 -5.88 -38.27
N HIS A 236 -5.95 -4.88 -37.48
CA HIS A 236 -4.83 -4.95 -36.54
C HIS A 236 -5.14 -4.15 -35.26
N PRO A 237 -4.53 -4.48 -34.10
CA PRO A 237 -4.68 -3.69 -32.89
C PRO A 237 -4.11 -2.28 -33.08
N SER A 238 -4.63 -1.30 -32.34
CA SER A 238 -4.04 0.03 -32.32
C SER A 238 -2.59 -0.07 -31.84
N PRO A 239 -1.63 0.57 -32.55
CA PRO A 239 -0.22 0.53 -32.15
C PRO A 239 0.05 1.41 -30.91
N ASP A 240 -0.88 2.31 -30.56
CA ASP A 240 -0.66 3.33 -29.56
C ASP A 240 -0.93 2.79 -28.14
N GLN A 241 0.06 2.94 -27.26
CA GLN A 241 -0.18 2.87 -25.82
C GLN A 241 -0.65 4.25 -25.34
N ILE A 242 -1.81 4.31 -24.69
CA ILE A 242 -2.46 5.59 -24.36
C ILE A 242 -2.85 5.69 -22.89
N THR A 243 -2.86 6.91 -22.37
CA THR A 243 -3.52 7.24 -21.10
C THR A 243 -4.78 8.03 -21.40
N VAL A 244 -5.90 7.60 -20.84
CA VAL A 244 -7.23 8.20 -21.05
C VAL A 244 -7.85 8.62 -19.72
N LEU A 245 -8.70 9.64 -19.76
CA LEU A 245 -9.62 9.99 -18.67
C LEU A 245 -11.03 9.59 -19.06
N PHE A 246 -11.83 9.19 -18.07
CA PHE A 246 -13.24 8.92 -18.26
C PHE A 246 -14.08 10.16 -17.92
N ASP A 247 -14.88 10.62 -18.88
CA ASP A 247 -15.89 11.66 -18.69
C ASP A 247 -17.20 10.99 -18.27
N ALA A 248 -17.59 11.16 -17.01
CA ALA A 248 -18.75 10.48 -16.44
C ALA A 248 -20.10 11.01 -16.97
N GLU A 249 -20.15 12.26 -17.44
CA GLU A 249 -21.38 12.85 -17.99
C GLU A 249 -21.62 12.34 -19.42
N LEU A 250 -20.57 12.33 -20.23
CA LEU A 250 -20.63 11.86 -21.61
C LEU A 250 -20.51 10.33 -21.73
N LYS A 251 -20.03 9.67 -20.68
CA LYS A 251 -19.68 8.24 -20.65
C LYS A 251 -18.64 7.85 -21.69
N GLU A 252 -17.71 8.76 -21.97
CA GLU A 252 -16.68 8.58 -22.99
C GLU A 252 -15.27 8.64 -22.40
N THR A 253 -14.36 7.84 -22.94
CA THR A 253 -12.93 7.98 -22.66
C THR A 253 -12.29 9.01 -23.60
N ARG A 254 -11.56 9.97 -23.03
CA ARG A 254 -10.81 10.99 -23.76
C ARG A 254 -9.32 10.75 -23.62
N THR A 255 -8.61 10.68 -24.74
CA THR A 255 -7.15 10.51 -24.75
C THR A 255 -6.48 11.77 -24.20
N MET A 256 -5.75 11.60 -23.10
CA MET A 256 -4.89 12.67 -22.57
C MET A 256 -3.55 12.71 -23.30
N ARG A 257 -2.92 11.55 -23.42
CA ARG A 257 -1.58 11.43 -24.00
C ARG A 257 -1.39 10.07 -24.64
N LYS A 258 -0.64 10.07 -25.75
CA LYS A 258 -0.03 8.88 -26.32
C LYS A 258 1.35 8.70 -25.68
N LYS A 259 1.68 7.48 -25.24
CA LYS A 259 3.03 7.14 -24.79
C LYS A 259 3.86 6.84 -26.03
N GLU A 260 4.57 7.85 -26.52
CA GLU A 260 5.52 7.69 -27.63
C GLU A 260 6.76 6.88 -27.18
N PHE A 261 7.13 7.01 -25.90
CA PHE A 261 8.17 6.24 -25.23
C PHE A 261 7.73 5.91 -23.78
N ALA A 262 8.27 4.84 -23.19
CA ALA A 262 8.13 4.63 -21.75
C ALA A 262 8.82 5.80 -21.04
N ALA A 263 8.10 6.52 -20.18
CA ALA A 263 8.71 7.60 -19.39
C ALA A 263 9.86 7.01 -18.57
N ASP A 264 11.08 7.47 -18.83
CA ASP A 264 12.24 7.07 -18.05
C ASP A 264 12.24 7.84 -16.72
N TYR A 265 11.58 7.24 -15.73
CA TYR A 265 11.56 7.76 -14.35
C TYR A 265 12.91 7.64 -13.65
N ARG A 266 13.97 7.16 -14.34
CA ARG A 266 15.35 7.06 -13.83
C ARG A 266 15.39 6.44 -12.42
N PHE A 267 14.73 5.30 -12.23
CA PHE A 267 14.67 4.64 -10.93
C PHE A 267 16.09 4.43 -10.38
N ALA A 268 16.33 4.92 -9.17
CA ALA A 268 17.60 4.77 -8.48
C ALA A 268 17.36 4.36 -7.04
N ARG A 269 18.27 3.55 -6.47
CA ARG A 269 18.21 3.20 -5.05
C ARG A 269 18.33 4.47 -4.21
N GLU A 270 17.47 4.61 -3.20
CA GLU A 270 17.51 5.70 -2.24
C GLU A 270 18.72 5.53 -1.30
N PRO A 271 19.76 6.40 -1.35
CA PRO A 271 20.91 6.30 -0.48
C PRO A 271 20.68 6.79 0.95
N ASP A 272 19.69 7.65 1.18
CA ASP A 272 19.46 8.33 2.46
C ASP A 272 18.67 7.45 3.45
N ILE A 273 18.01 6.41 2.95
CA ILE A 273 17.26 5.44 3.76
C ILE A 273 18.00 4.09 3.71
N PRO A 274 18.47 3.58 4.87
CA PRO A 274 19.10 2.28 4.89
C PRO A 274 18.11 1.14 4.57
N PRO A 275 18.60 -0.03 4.14
CA PRO A 275 17.77 -1.22 4.00
C PRO A 275 17.09 -1.56 5.34
N VAL A 276 15.81 -1.94 5.29
CA VAL A 276 15.02 -2.27 6.48
C VAL A 276 14.78 -3.77 6.53
N ASP A 277 15.32 -4.42 7.56
CA ASP A 277 14.98 -5.83 7.87
C ASP A 277 13.60 -5.89 8.52
N ILE A 278 12.72 -6.68 7.93
CA ILE A 278 11.34 -6.84 8.39
C ILE A 278 11.07 -8.22 9.01
N GLN A 279 12.08 -9.08 9.19
CA GLN A 279 11.90 -10.44 9.66
C GLN A 279 11.17 -10.52 11.01
N SER A 280 11.54 -9.68 11.98
CA SER A 280 10.86 -9.69 13.29
C SER A 280 9.38 -9.30 13.18
N ALA A 281 9.05 -8.35 12.30
CA ALA A 281 7.67 -7.94 12.06
C ALA A 281 6.88 -9.03 11.32
N LEU A 282 7.53 -9.77 10.41
CA LEU A 282 6.93 -10.94 9.77
C LEU A 282 6.60 -12.04 10.77
N GLU A 283 7.44 -12.27 11.77
CA GLU A 283 7.19 -13.29 12.81
C GLU A 283 6.09 -12.86 13.80
N GLU A 284 6.03 -11.58 14.13
CA GLU A 284 5.09 -11.01 15.11
C GLU A 284 3.65 -10.89 14.55
N ILE A 285 3.50 -10.48 13.29
CA ILE A 285 2.19 -10.16 12.71
C ILE A 285 1.51 -11.44 12.23
N SER A 286 0.32 -11.76 12.73
CA SER A 286 -0.52 -12.84 12.23
C SER A 286 -1.85 -12.32 11.70
N VAL A 287 -2.40 -12.95 10.67
CA VAL A 287 -3.74 -12.66 10.15
C VAL A 287 -4.67 -13.81 10.49
N GLU A 288 -5.86 -13.50 10.99
CA GLU A 288 -6.92 -14.48 11.17
C GLU A 288 -7.70 -14.64 9.86
N GLU A 289 -7.28 -15.61 9.04
CA GLU A 289 -7.83 -15.82 7.69
C GLU A 289 -9.34 -16.07 7.68
N SER A 290 -9.90 -16.65 8.75
CA SER A 290 -11.34 -16.88 8.90
C SER A 290 -12.17 -15.60 8.94
N LEU A 291 -11.58 -14.46 9.33
CA LEU A 291 -12.24 -13.16 9.36
C LEU A 291 -12.19 -12.43 8.02
N LEU A 292 -11.42 -12.93 7.05
CA LEU A 292 -11.31 -12.26 5.75
C LEU A 292 -12.62 -12.38 4.96
N PRO A 293 -12.99 -11.36 4.17
CA PRO A 293 -14.25 -11.33 3.44
C PRO A 293 -14.55 -12.60 2.64
N PHE A 294 -13.55 -13.18 1.96
CA PHE A 294 -13.76 -14.40 1.18
C PHE A 294 -14.14 -15.61 2.06
N ALA A 295 -13.44 -15.81 3.19
CA ALA A 295 -13.70 -16.94 4.08
C ALA A 295 -15.10 -16.86 4.73
N VAL A 296 -15.50 -15.66 5.16
CA VAL A 296 -16.84 -15.39 5.72
C VAL A 296 -17.91 -15.62 4.66
N GLU A 297 -17.73 -15.07 3.44
CA GLU A 297 -18.65 -15.28 2.33
C GLU A 297 -18.75 -16.76 1.94
N THR A 298 -17.65 -17.53 1.97
CA THR A 298 -17.67 -18.97 1.71
C THR A 298 -18.56 -19.71 2.70
N ILE A 299 -18.49 -19.39 4.00
CA ILE A 299 -19.34 -20.02 5.04
C ILE A 299 -20.81 -19.71 4.77
N LEU A 300 -21.13 -18.45 4.49
CA LEU A 300 -22.49 -17.98 4.21
C LEU A 300 -23.06 -18.64 2.94
N ILE A 301 -22.32 -18.59 1.83
CA ILE A 301 -22.77 -19.07 0.52
C ILE A 301 -22.93 -20.59 0.53
N ARG A 302 -21.96 -21.34 1.09
CA ARG A 302 -22.09 -22.79 1.23
C ARG A 302 -23.23 -23.19 2.18
N GLY A 303 -23.54 -22.34 3.16
CA GLY A 303 -24.68 -22.50 4.05
C GLY A 303 -26.04 -22.16 3.42
N GLY A 304 -26.09 -21.70 2.16
CA GLY A 304 -27.33 -21.41 1.44
C GLY A 304 -27.75 -19.93 1.43
N VAL A 305 -26.89 -19.01 1.90
CA VAL A 305 -27.10 -17.56 1.78
C VAL A 305 -26.75 -17.10 0.37
N LEU A 306 -27.55 -16.20 -0.20
CA LEU A 306 -27.27 -15.67 -1.53
C LEU A 306 -25.96 -14.85 -1.50
N PRO A 307 -25.12 -14.90 -2.54
CA PRO A 307 -23.85 -14.15 -2.57
C PRO A 307 -24.02 -12.65 -2.35
N ARG A 308 -25.11 -12.07 -2.85
CA ARG A 308 -25.44 -10.65 -2.62
C ARG A 308 -25.65 -10.34 -1.13
N ASP A 309 -26.33 -11.23 -0.42
CA ASP A 309 -26.64 -11.05 1.01
C ASP A 309 -25.41 -11.34 1.87
N ALA A 310 -24.53 -12.25 1.42
CA ALA A 310 -23.28 -12.52 2.12
C ALA A 310 -22.37 -11.27 2.21
N LYS A 311 -22.37 -10.44 1.16
CA LYS A 311 -21.61 -9.17 1.10
C LYS A 311 -22.03 -8.16 2.16
N PHE A 312 -23.27 -8.23 2.65
CA PHE A 312 -23.74 -7.39 3.75
C PHE A 312 -22.87 -7.62 4.99
N PHE A 313 -22.64 -8.88 5.38
CA PHE A 313 -21.84 -9.19 6.57
C PHE A 313 -20.38 -8.77 6.42
N THR A 314 -19.79 -8.94 5.24
CA THR A 314 -18.36 -8.66 5.00
C THR A 314 -18.03 -7.23 4.64
N SER A 315 -19.06 -6.40 4.44
CA SER A 315 -18.88 -4.95 4.27
C SER A 315 -18.51 -4.22 5.56
N ASP A 316 -18.49 -4.90 6.70
CA ASP A 316 -18.03 -4.37 7.98
C ASP A 316 -17.42 -5.48 8.86
N PRO A 317 -16.26 -5.24 9.50
CA PRO A 317 -15.61 -6.25 10.35
C PRO A 317 -16.41 -6.65 11.58
N VAL A 318 -17.16 -5.72 12.19
CA VAL A 318 -17.98 -6.03 13.37
C VAL A 318 -19.10 -6.99 12.99
N ARG A 319 -19.79 -6.73 11.87
CA ARG A 319 -20.80 -7.65 11.32
C ARG A 319 -20.25 -9.04 11.01
N SER A 320 -19.04 -9.10 10.43
CA SER A 320 -18.37 -10.37 10.15
C SER A 320 -18.08 -11.16 11.42
N GLY A 321 -17.52 -10.49 12.44
CA GLY A 321 -17.21 -11.10 13.74
C GLY A 321 -18.46 -11.62 14.46
N VAL A 322 -19.50 -10.80 14.55
CA VAL A 322 -20.78 -11.19 15.18
C VAL A 322 -21.37 -12.42 14.48
N PHE A 323 -21.43 -12.42 13.15
CA PHE A 323 -21.94 -13.56 12.40
C PHE A 323 -21.15 -14.84 12.69
N LEU A 324 -19.82 -14.78 12.64
CA LEU A 324 -18.97 -15.95 12.85
C LEU A 324 -19.10 -16.52 14.26
N GLU A 325 -19.16 -15.66 15.28
CA GLU A 325 -19.28 -16.09 16.67
C GLU A 325 -20.63 -16.76 16.94
N LEU A 326 -21.73 -16.17 16.44
CA LEU A 326 -23.05 -16.78 16.52
C LEU A 326 -23.12 -18.10 15.75
N ASN A 327 -22.60 -18.12 14.52
CA ASN A 327 -22.63 -19.31 13.68
C ASN A 327 -21.81 -20.45 14.26
N ARG A 328 -20.70 -20.16 14.95
CA ARG A 328 -19.90 -21.17 15.68
C ARG A 328 -20.71 -21.90 16.76
N LEU A 329 -21.65 -21.19 17.41
CA LEU A 329 -22.48 -21.74 18.49
C LEU A 329 -23.78 -22.38 17.97
N VAL A 330 -24.43 -21.73 17.01
CA VAL A 330 -25.73 -22.17 16.47
C VAL A 330 -25.56 -23.27 15.42
N GLY A 331 -24.55 -23.17 14.56
CA GLY A 331 -24.23 -24.18 13.53
C GLY A 331 -25.13 -24.17 12.28
N ASP A 332 -25.87 -23.10 12.02
CA ASP A 332 -26.74 -22.95 10.84
C ASP A 332 -26.54 -21.56 10.20
N PRO A 333 -25.68 -21.44 9.17
CA PRO A 333 -25.34 -20.15 8.58
C PRO A 333 -26.54 -19.40 8.00
N LEU A 334 -27.46 -20.10 7.34
CA LEU A 334 -28.63 -19.48 6.72
C LEU A 334 -29.61 -18.95 7.76
N PHE A 335 -29.86 -19.74 8.81
CA PHE A 335 -30.70 -19.32 9.91
C PHE A 335 -30.09 -18.11 10.64
N VAL A 336 -28.80 -18.17 10.99
CA VAL A 336 -28.11 -17.08 11.69
C VAL A 336 -28.12 -15.80 10.86
N ALA A 337 -27.73 -15.88 9.59
CA ALA A 337 -27.70 -14.72 8.69
C ALA A 337 -29.09 -14.07 8.55
N ARG A 338 -30.13 -14.86 8.26
CA ARG A 338 -31.51 -14.33 8.14
C ARG A 338 -31.99 -13.71 9.45
N THR A 339 -31.70 -14.36 10.56
CA THR A 339 -32.15 -13.88 11.88
C THR A 339 -31.44 -12.59 12.26
N LEU A 340 -30.15 -12.45 11.98
CA LEU A 340 -29.42 -11.19 12.16
C LEU A 340 -30.01 -10.08 11.29
N THR A 341 -30.15 -10.29 9.97
CA THR A 341 -30.63 -9.26 9.04
C THR A 341 -32.08 -8.83 9.30
N ASN A 342 -32.93 -9.72 9.81
CA ASN A 342 -34.34 -9.41 10.09
C ASN A 342 -34.55 -8.67 11.42
N ASN A 343 -33.62 -8.77 12.36
CA ASN A 343 -33.82 -8.26 13.74
C ASN A 343 -32.80 -7.19 14.15
N LEU A 344 -31.71 -7.01 13.42
CA LEU A 344 -30.71 -5.97 13.68
C LEU A 344 -30.50 -5.09 12.45
N LYS A 345 -30.42 -3.78 12.69
CA LYS A 345 -29.94 -2.81 11.71
C LYS A 345 -28.41 -2.75 11.72
N PRO A 346 -27.76 -2.22 10.67
CA PRO A 346 -26.30 -2.07 10.63
C PRO A 346 -25.74 -1.33 11.85
N GLU A 347 -26.46 -0.36 12.39
CA GLU A 347 -26.05 0.46 13.55
C GLU A 347 -26.13 -0.30 14.89
N ASP A 348 -26.83 -1.45 14.93
CA ASP A 348 -27.02 -2.24 16.15
C ASP A 348 -25.87 -3.21 16.41
N TYR A 349 -25.08 -3.57 15.39
CA TYR A 349 -24.00 -4.57 15.52
C TYR A 349 -22.91 -4.18 16.53
N PRO A 350 -22.43 -2.92 16.60
CA PRO A 350 -21.48 -2.50 17.63
C PRO A 350 -22.02 -2.63 19.07
N GLN A 351 -23.34 -2.70 19.25
CA GLN A 351 -23.98 -2.84 20.56
C GLN A 351 -24.04 -4.32 21.01
N VAL A 352 -23.72 -5.28 20.12
CA VAL A 352 -23.68 -6.71 20.44
C VAL A 352 -22.40 -7.02 21.23
N THR A 353 -22.46 -6.80 22.54
CA THR A 353 -21.32 -7.01 23.46
C THR A 353 -21.23 -8.43 24.02
N ARG A 354 -22.32 -9.21 23.98
CA ARG A 354 -22.38 -10.60 24.46
C ARG A 354 -22.94 -11.56 23.39
N PRO A 355 -22.19 -11.87 22.32
CA PRO A 355 -22.66 -12.69 21.20
C PRO A 355 -23.11 -14.10 21.62
N GLY A 356 -22.50 -14.68 22.67
CA GLY A 356 -22.91 -15.97 23.22
C GLY A 356 -24.35 -16.01 23.76
N ALA A 357 -24.80 -14.95 24.44
CA ALA A 357 -26.19 -14.86 24.90
C ALA A 357 -27.16 -14.69 23.74
N LEU A 358 -26.77 -13.92 22.73
CA LEU A 358 -27.56 -13.79 21.51
C LEU A 358 -27.68 -15.13 20.78
N ALA A 359 -26.61 -15.93 20.73
CA ALA A 359 -26.62 -17.28 20.17
C ALA A 359 -27.54 -18.25 20.94
N GLU A 360 -27.59 -18.17 22.28
CA GLU A 360 -28.56 -18.94 23.09
C GLU A 360 -30.01 -18.52 22.78
N VAL A 361 -30.29 -17.22 22.72
CA VAL A 361 -31.62 -16.70 22.35
C VAL A 361 -32.03 -17.15 20.94
N PHE A 362 -31.09 -17.15 19.99
CA PHE A 362 -31.31 -17.68 18.63
C PHE A 362 -31.59 -19.19 18.65
N THR A 363 -30.90 -19.94 19.51
CA THR A 363 -31.10 -21.38 19.68
C THR A 363 -32.49 -21.68 20.24
N PHE A 364 -32.94 -20.94 21.27
CA PHE A 364 -34.30 -21.07 21.80
C PHE A 364 -35.38 -20.77 20.76
N PHE A 365 -35.16 -19.75 19.91
CA PHE A 365 -36.09 -19.45 18.83
C PHE A 365 -36.09 -20.52 17.74
N ARG A 366 -34.91 -21.04 17.36
CA ARG A 366 -34.78 -22.13 16.39
C ARG A 366 -35.47 -23.42 16.86
N GLU A 367 -35.35 -23.71 18.15
CA GLU A 367 -36.01 -24.86 18.80
C GLU A 367 -37.50 -24.61 19.11
N GLU A 368 -38.05 -23.46 18.69
CA GLU A 368 -39.45 -23.06 18.90
C GLU A 368 -39.89 -22.98 20.37
N LYS A 369 -38.93 -22.87 21.30
CA LYS A 369 -39.19 -22.75 22.74
C LYS A 369 -39.76 -21.38 23.13
N VAL A 370 -39.59 -20.37 22.27
CA VAL A 370 -40.08 -19.01 22.49
C VAL A 370 -40.81 -18.48 21.24
N PRO A 371 -41.92 -17.72 21.41
CA PRO A 371 -42.61 -17.06 20.31
C PRO A 371 -41.79 -15.88 19.75
N ALA A 372 -42.05 -15.53 18.49
CA ALA A 372 -41.31 -14.48 17.78
C ALA A 372 -41.34 -13.10 18.47
N SER A 373 -42.44 -12.73 19.14
CA SER A 373 -42.55 -11.46 19.88
C SER A 373 -41.58 -11.39 21.06
N LEU A 374 -41.57 -12.42 21.92
CA LEU A 374 -40.66 -12.49 23.07
C LEU A 374 -39.20 -12.59 22.62
N PHE A 375 -38.94 -13.29 21.52
CA PHE A 375 -37.62 -13.34 20.90
C PHE A 375 -37.13 -11.95 20.46
N GLN A 376 -37.97 -11.18 19.75
CA GLN A 376 -37.61 -9.83 19.30
C GLN A 376 -37.37 -8.87 20.45
N GLU A 377 -38.22 -8.91 21.49
CA GLU A 377 -38.04 -8.10 22.69
C GLU A 377 -36.76 -8.48 23.44
N ALA A 378 -36.46 -9.77 23.58
CA ALA A 378 -35.23 -10.22 24.25
C ALA A 378 -33.96 -9.76 23.51
N ILE A 379 -33.96 -9.73 22.17
CA ILE A 379 -32.85 -9.14 21.40
C ILE A 379 -32.73 -7.65 21.73
N GLY A 380 -33.85 -6.92 21.68
CA GLY A 380 -33.88 -5.48 21.96
C GLY A 380 -33.36 -5.14 23.37
N GLU A 381 -33.75 -5.91 24.39
CA GLU A 381 -33.27 -5.74 25.75
C GLU A 381 -31.79 -6.13 25.89
N LEU A 382 -31.32 -7.21 25.25
CA LEU A 382 -29.90 -7.60 25.27
C LEU A 382 -28.97 -6.56 24.63
N LEU A 383 -29.47 -5.82 23.62
CA LEU A 383 -28.71 -4.72 23.01
C LEU A 383 -28.61 -3.50 23.95
N ARG A 384 -29.64 -3.25 24.77
CA ARG A 384 -29.65 -2.14 25.74
C ARG A 384 -28.89 -2.47 27.02
N ASP A 385 -29.10 -3.66 27.55
CA ASP A 385 -28.50 -4.15 28.78
C ASP A 385 -27.88 -5.55 28.55
N PRO A 386 -26.54 -5.63 28.45
CA PRO A 386 -25.84 -6.91 28.31
C PRO A 386 -26.05 -7.86 29.49
N ALA A 387 -26.43 -7.34 30.66
CA ALA A 387 -26.72 -8.13 31.87
C ALA A 387 -28.16 -8.65 31.91
N PHE A 388 -29.00 -8.31 30.93
CA PHE A 388 -30.38 -8.79 30.85
C PHE A 388 -30.45 -10.32 30.93
N ASP A 389 -31.25 -10.80 31.88
CA ASP A 389 -31.52 -12.21 32.11
C ASP A 389 -32.71 -12.68 31.26
N TYR A 390 -32.40 -13.07 30.03
CA TYR A 390 -33.38 -13.62 29.09
C TYR A 390 -33.95 -14.97 29.55
N HIS A 391 -33.25 -15.75 30.39
CA HIS A 391 -33.79 -16.99 30.95
C HIS A 391 -34.94 -16.68 31.91
N ALA A 392 -34.75 -15.75 32.85
CA ALA A 392 -35.82 -15.29 33.73
C ALA A 392 -36.97 -14.63 32.96
N TYR A 393 -36.64 -13.83 31.92
CA TYR A 393 -37.64 -13.21 31.05
C TYR A 393 -38.52 -14.23 30.34
N PHE A 394 -37.91 -15.25 29.71
CA PHE A 394 -38.66 -16.31 29.04
C PHE A 394 -39.46 -17.16 30.03
N ASN A 395 -38.90 -17.49 31.20
CA ASN A 395 -39.64 -18.26 32.21
C ASN A 395 -40.87 -17.51 32.75
N LYS A 396 -40.78 -16.18 32.89
CA LYS A 396 -41.89 -15.36 33.39
C LYS A 396 -42.98 -15.12 32.34
N ASN A 397 -42.59 -14.98 31.07
CA ASN A 397 -43.49 -14.55 30.00
C ASN A 397 -43.90 -15.68 29.04
N SER A 398 -43.30 -16.87 29.11
CA SER A 398 -43.75 -18.06 28.41
C SER A 398 -44.80 -18.81 29.21
N ILE A 399 -45.70 -19.53 28.52
CA ILE A 399 -46.71 -20.38 29.15
C ILE A 399 -46.19 -21.83 29.23
N PRO A 400 -46.35 -22.53 30.37
CA PRO A 400 -46.00 -23.95 30.50
C PRO A 400 -46.71 -24.83 29.46
N GLU A 401 -46.02 -25.85 28.97
CA GLU A 401 -46.50 -26.73 27.91
C GLU A 401 -47.85 -27.41 28.27
N GLU A 402 -48.02 -27.78 29.53
CA GLU A 402 -49.24 -28.36 30.10
C GLU A 402 -50.46 -27.44 29.94
N ARG A 403 -50.26 -26.13 30.08
CA ARG A 403 -51.32 -25.12 29.94
C ARG A 403 -51.64 -24.86 28.47
N ILE A 404 -50.65 -24.98 27.57
CA ILE A 404 -50.88 -24.97 26.12
C ILE A 404 -51.73 -26.18 25.73
N ASP A 405 -51.39 -27.37 26.22
CA ASP A 405 -52.12 -28.60 25.93
C ASP A 405 -53.56 -28.56 26.46
N ALA A 406 -53.79 -28.04 27.68
CA ALA A 406 -55.13 -27.83 28.24
C ALA A 406 -55.95 -26.81 27.43
N CYS A 407 -55.35 -25.71 26.98
CA CYS A 407 -56.02 -24.74 26.11
C CYS A 407 -56.35 -25.34 24.74
N ILE A 408 -55.46 -26.17 24.17
CA ILE A 408 -55.73 -26.90 22.92
C ILE A 408 -56.91 -27.86 23.11
N ASP A 409 -56.94 -28.63 24.19
CA ASP A 409 -58.05 -29.56 24.47
C ASP A 409 -59.38 -28.82 24.59
N GLN A 410 -59.39 -27.71 25.32
CA GLN A 410 -60.57 -26.87 25.46
C GLN A 410 -61.03 -26.29 24.11
N VAL A 411 -60.10 -25.78 23.28
CA VAL A 411 -60.44 -25.23 21.96
C VAL A 411 -60.92 -26.32 21.00
N LEU A 412 -60.37 -27.54 21.07
CA LEU A 412 -60.84 -28.68 20.27
C LEU A 412 -62.27 -29.10 20.68
N LEU A 413 -62.58 -29.05 21.98
CA LEU A 413 -63.90 -29.38 22.51
C LEU A 413 -64.97 -28.33 22.13
N GLU A 414 -64.62 -27.05 22.24
CA GLU A 414 -65.47 -25.91 21.86
C GLU A 414 -65.68 -25.81 20.34
N ASN A 415 -64.85 -26.49 19.53
CA ASN A 415 -64.84 -26.38 18.07
C ASN A 415 -64.81 -27.74 17.37
N SER A 416 -65.58 -28.69 17.91
CA SER A 416 -65.65 -30.08 17.44
C SER A 416 -65.95 -30.24 15.95
N GLY A 417 -66.77 -29.36 15.36
CA GLY A 417 -67.04 -29.34 13.93
C GLY A 417 -65.80 -29.08 13.07
N ILE A 418 -64.97 -28.10 13.44
CA ILE A 418 -63.74 -27.75 12.72
C ILE A 418 -62.67 -28.85 12.93
N ALA A 419 -62.62 -29.44 14.14
CA ALA A 419 -61.72 -30.56 14.42
C ALA A 419 -62.06 -31.81 13.58
N ALA A 420 -63.34 -32.08 13.31
CA ALA A 420 -63.79 -33.16 12.43
C ALA A 420 -63.44 -32.92 10.96
N GLU A 421 -63.53 -31.68 10.48
CA GLU A 421 -63.13 -31.31 9.12
C GLU A 421 -61.62 -31.44 8.89
N ILE A 422 -60.81 -31.09 9.89
CA ILE A 422 -59.35 -31.32 9.86
C ILE A 422 -59.05 -32.83 9.83
N ARG A 423 -59.81 -33.63 10.57
CA ARG A 423 -59.70 -35.11 10.57
C ARG A 423 -60.05 -35.72 9.21
N ASN A 424 -60.98 -35.10 8.47
CA ASN A 424 -61.39 -35.52 7.13
C ASN A 424 -60.49 -34.97 6.00
N GLY A 425 -59.37 -34.33 6.32
CA GLY A 425 -58.32 -33.98 5.35
C GLY A 425 -58.13 -32.48 5.07
N ASP A 426 -58.96 -31.58 5.63
CA ASP A 426 -58.80 -30.13 5.44
C ASP A 426 -57.85 -29.49 6.47
N ILE A 427 -56.57 -29.83 6.37
CA ILE A 427 -55.49 -29.38 7.27
C ILE A 427 -55.33 -27.84 7.28
N LYS A 428 -55.86 -27.13 6.28
CA LYS A 428 -55.80 -25.65 6.21
C LYS A 428 -56.64 -25.00 7.33
N LYS A 429 -57.72 -25.66 7.76
CA LYS A 429 -58.60 -25.16 8.84
C LYS A 429 -57.95 -25.18 10.22
N ALA A 430 -56.80 -25.87 10.39
CA ALA A 430 -56.01 -25.82 11.62
C ALA A 430 -55.61 -24.38 12.01
N GLY A 431 -55.43 -23.48 11.03
CA GLY A 431 -55.12 -22.06 11.30
C GLY A 431 -56.20 -21.33 12.11
N ILE A 432 -57.47 -21.71 11.99
CA ILE A 432 -58.58 -21.12 12.75
C ILE A 432 -58.48 -21.52 14.23
N LEU A 433 -58.16 -22.80 14.49
CA LEU A 433 -57.98 -23.30 15.84
C LEU A 433 -56.71 -22.74 16.50
N VAL A 434 -55.63 -22.60 15.72
CA VAL A 434 -54.39 -21.92 16.17
C VAL A 434 -54.69 -20.50 16.62
N GLY A 435 -55.47 -19.73 15.85
CA GLY A 435 -55.88 -18.37 16.23
C GLY A 435 -56.60 -18.31 17.58
N ARG A 436 -57.56 -19.22 17.81
CA ARG A 436 -58.32 -19.30 19.07
C ARG A 436 -57.48 -19.74 20.27
N VAL A 437 -56.54 -20.66 20.06
CA VAL A 437 -55.58 -21.06 21.11
C VAL A 437 -54.64 -19.90 21.42
N LEU A 438 -54.13 -19.18 20.42
CA LEU A 438 -53.29 -18.00 20.62
C LEU A 438 -54.04 -16.88 21.37
N GLU A 439 -55.33 -16.70 21.11
CA GLU A 439 -56.15 -15.71 21.81
C GLU A 439 -56.31 -16.05 23.31
N LYS A 440 -56.59 -17.32 23.65
CA LYS A 440 -56.69 -17.78 25.05
C LYS A 440 -55.36 -17.83 25.80
N THR A 441 -54.26 -18.02 25.07
CA THR A 441 -52.89 -18.02 25.63
C THR A 441 -52.25 -16.63 25.63
N GLY A 442 -52.99 -15.57 25.28
CA GLY A 442 -52.46 -14.20 25.25
C GLY A 442 -51.33 -13.99 24.22
N LYS A 443 -51.28 -14.83 23.18
CA LYS A 443 -50.22 -14.90 22.16
C LYS A 443 -48.83 -15.30 22.70
N LEU A 444 -48.78 -15.93 23.86
CA LEU A 444 -47.53 -16.35 24.52
C LEU A 444 -47.04 -17.75 24.12
N ALA A 445 -47.69 -18.42 23.16
CA ALA A 445 -47.32 -19.72 22.63
C ALA A 445 -46.90 -19.62 21.15
N SER A 446 -45.97 -20.48 20.70
CA SER A 446 -45.59 -20.58 19.28
C SER A 446 -46.76 -21.12 18.45
N GLY A 447 -47.23 -20.32 17.47
CA GLY A 447 -48.35 -20.70 16.60
C GLY A 447 -48.08 -21.95 15.76
N LYS A 448 -46.82 -22.21 15.41
CA LYS A 448 -46.43 -23.43 14.69
C LYS A 448 -46.50 -24.65 15.61
N THR A 449 -45.93 -24.57 16.80
CA THR A 449 -45.99 -25.63 17.82
C THR A 449 -47.43 -25.94 18.22
N VAL A 450 -48.27 -24.91 18.37
CA VAL A 450 -49.72 -25.07 18.61
C VAL A 450 -50.40 -25.79 17.45
N ARG A 451 -50.08 -25.43 16.20
CA ARG A 451 -50.64 -26.08 15.00
C ARG A 451 -50.25 -27.55 14.92
N GLU A 452 -49.00 -27.87 15.17
CA GLU A 452 -48.49 -29.24 15.19
C GLU A 452 -49.12 -30.05 16.31
N LYS A 453 -49.23 -29.50 17.52
CA LYS A 453 -49.93 -30.15 18.64
C LYS A 453 -51.41 -30.36 18.35
N ILE A 454 -52.10 -29.42 17.71
CA ILE A 454 -53.50 -29.59 17.26
C ILE A 454 -53.61 -30.73 16.26
N ILE A 455 -52.77 -30.74 15.22
CA ILE A 455 -52.77 -31.80 14.20
C ILE A 455 -52.45 -33.15 14.84
N ARG A 456 -51.44 -33.20 15.71
CA ARG A 456 -51.03 -34.40 16.44
C ARG A 456 -52.12 -34.90 17.36
N LYS A 457 -52.77 -34.05 18.17
CA LYS A 457 -53.90 -34.46 19.04
C LYS A 457 -55.13 -34.93 18.25
N ILE A 458 -55.36 -34.37 17.06
CA ILE A 458 -56.44 -34.82 16.17
C ILE A 458 -56.10 -36.17 15.49
N GLN A 459 -54.81 -36.44 15.22
CA GLN A 459 -54.33 -37.67 14.57
C GLN A 459 -54.00 -38.82 15.55
N VAL A 460 -53.55 -38.52 16.77
CA VAL A 460 -53.10 -39.50 17.80
C VAL A 460 -54.26 -40.16 18.54
N ASN A 461 -55.51 -39.77 18.29
CA ASN A 461 -56.67 -40.60 18.67
C ASN A 461 -56.78 -41.92 17.87
N GLY A 462 -55.76 -42.28 17.09
CA GLY A 462 -55.53 -43.63 16.57
C GLY A 462 -54.11 -44.10 16.88
N SER A 463 -54.03 -45.25 17.57
CA SER A 463 -52.85 -46.12 17.80
C SER A 463 -51.75 -45.62 18.76
N GLU A 464 -51.73 -46.23 19.95
CA GLU A 464 -50.52 -46.48 20.75
C GLU A 464 -49.71 -47.62 20.11
N ASP A 465 -48.38 -47.49 20.02
CA ASP A 465 -47.52 -48.62 20.40
C ASP A 465 -46.09 -48.20 20.78
N LYS A 466 -45.50 -49.01 21.65
CA LYS A 466 -44.23 -48.83 22.39
C LYS A 466 -43.00 -49.15 21.53
N SER A 467 -41.85 -48.52 21.83
CA SER A 467 -40.64 -49.26 22.23
C SER A 467 -39.45 -48.33 22.51
N ALA A 468 -38.67 -48.75 23.51
CA ALA A 468 -37.47 -48.11 24.03
C ALA A 468 -36.19 -48.65 23.35
N GLY A 469 -35.08 -47.91 23.44
CA GLY A 469 -33.75 -48.40 23.09
C GLY A 469 -32.64 -47.38 23.38
N GLN A 470 -31.66 -47.79 24.19
CA GLN A 470 -30.64 -47.02 24.92
C GLN A 470 -29.43 -46.47 24.10
N PRO A 471 -28.61 -45.57 24.70
CA PRO A 471 -27.39 -45.00 24.13
C PRO A 471 -26.11 -45.77 24.50
N LEU A 472 -25.01 -45.59 23.75
CA LEU A 472 -23.67 -46.13 24.07
C LEU A 472 -22.52 -45.17 23.66
N ASN A 473 -21.89 -44.59 24.68
CA ASN A 473 -20.45 -44.36 24.98
C ASN A 473 -19.38 -43.96 23.93
N SER A 474 -18.68 -42.85 24.24
CA SER A 474 -17.22 -42.61 24.49
C SER A 474 -16.17 -43.52 23.80
N GLU A 475 -14.99 -43.07 23.31
CA GLU A 475 -13.92 -42.28 23.97
C GLU A 475 -12.91 -41.63 22.98
N LYS A 476 -12.11 -40.72 23.56
CA LYS A 476 -10.85 -40.07 23.11
C LYS A 476 -9.74 -41.02 22.60
N ILE A 477 -8.76 -40.49 21.82
CA ILE A 477 -7.34 -40.27 22.24
C ILE A 477 -6.44 -39.80 21.05
N LEU A 478 -5.54 -38.84 21.36
CA LEU A 478 -4.43 -38.27 20.56
C LEU A 478 -3.23 -39.25 20.35
N PRO A 479 -2.26 -38.90 19.47
CA PRO A 479 -0.93 -38.51 19.99
C PRO A 479 -0.29 -37.36 19.17
N LYS A 480 0.15 -36.25 19.80
CA LYS A 480 1.49 -35.94 20.36
C LYS A 480 2.67 -35.91 19.38
N ALA A 481 3.08 -34.65 19.15
CA ALA A 481 4.37 -34.08 18.78
C ALA A 481 5.65 -34.90 19.06
N SER A 482 6.62 -34.72 18.16
CA SER A 482 8.05 -34.88 18.45
C SER A 482 8.81 -33.62 17.99
N THR A 483 9.44 -32.96 18.95
CA THR A 483 10.42 -31.90 18.81
C THR A 483 11.82 -32.50 18.88
N ARG A 484 12.80 -31.95 18.13
CA ARG A 484 14.21 -31.76 18.54
C ARG A 484 15.10 -31.20 17.41
N PRO A 485 16.29 -30.63 17.69
CA PRO A 485 16.48 -29.18 17.53
C PRO A 485 17.72 -28.78 16.72
N GLY A 486 17.78 -27.48 16.39
CA GLY A 486 19.01 -26.69 16.46
C GLY A 486 19.93 -26.69 15.24
N LYS A 487 20.18 -25.50 14.69
CA LYS A 487 21.51 -24.87 14.76
C LYS A 487 21.48 -23.41 14.30
N ILE A 488 22.10 -22.58 15.12
CA ILE A 488 22.44 -21.18 14.91
C ILE A 488 23.85 -21.14 14.31
N ASN A 489 24.06 -20.36 13.24
CA ASN A 489 25.19 -19.42 13.06
C ASN A 489 25.23 -18.87 11.64
N GLY A 490 25.43 -17.56 11.52
CA GLY A 490 25.73 -16.87 10.27
C GLY A 490 25.44 -15.37 10.38
N ALA A 491 26.46 -14.61 10.85
CA ALA A 491 26.64 -13.16 10.77
C ALA A 491 25.39 -12.26 10.72
N ARG A 492 25.07 -11.63 11.85
CA ARG A 492 24.15 -10.48 11.87
C ARG A 492 24.83 -9.29 11.20
N VAL A 493 24.32 -8.90 10.05
CA VAL A 493 24.59 -7.59 9.43
C VAL A 493 24.06 -6.53 10.40
N GLY A 494 24.92 -5.65 10.89
CA GLY A 494 24.53 -4.58 11.80
C GLY A 494 23.49 -3.67 11.15
N HIS A 495 22.33 -3.49 11.81
CA HIS A 495 21.34 -2.49 11.41
C HIS A 495 21.93 -1.09 11.68
N PRO A 496 21.86 -0.15 10.72
CA PRO A 496 22.34 1.21 10.95
C PRO A 496 21.48 1.90 12.01
N VAL A 497 22.15 2.42 13.03
CA VAL A 497 21.54 3.29 14.05
C VAL A 497 21.44 4.69 13.44
N VAL A 498 20.23 5.23 13.33
CA VAL A 498 20.04 6.64 12.96
C VAL A 498 20.54 7.49 14.13
N MET A 499 21.59 8.27 13.89
CA MET A 499 22.22 9.13 14.90
C MET A 499 21.88 10.60 14.67
N ASP A 500 21.75 11.37 15.75
CA ASP A 500 21.54 12.82 15.68
C ASP A 500 22.75 13.57 15.05
N ARG A 501 23.94 12.95 15.10
CA ARG A 501 25.17 13.54 14.55
C ARG A 501 26.13 12.47 14.03
N TYR A 502 26.31 12.43 12.70
CA TYR A 502 27.20 11.47 12.03
C TYR A 502 28.67 11.90 11.94
N ARG A 503 28.97 13.19 12.17
CA ARG A 503 30.35 13.70 12.14
C ARG A 503 30.53 14.91 13.04
N THR A 504 31.77 15.09 13.49
CA THR A 504 32.22 16.30 14.19
C THR A 504 32.91 17.28 13.25
N HIS A 505 33.60 16.77 12.22
CA HIS A 505 34.47 17.51 11.30
C HIS A 505 34.34 16.99 9.87
N TYR A 506 34.67 17.83 8.88
CA TYR A 506 35.05 17.34 7.56
C TYR A 506 36.54 17.03 7.54
N ILE A 507 36.95 16.12 6.64
CA ILE A 507 38.36 15.80 6.46
C ILE A 507 39.13 17.05 6.03
N SER A 508 38.53 17.93 5.21
CA SER A 508 39.09 19.23 4.83
C SER A 508 39.50 20.11 6.01
N ASP A 509 38.85 19.95 7.16
CA ASP A 509 39.07 20.78 8.34
C ASP A 509 40.19 20.23 9.24
N LEU A 510 40.78 19.09 8.88
CA LEU A 510 41.84 18.44 9.64
C LEU A 510 43.22 18.96 9.20
N SER A 511 44.05 19.30 10.18
CA SER A 511 45.43 19.75 10.00
C SER A 511 46.29 19.23 11.16
N PRO A 512 47.63 19.30 11.07
CA PRO A 512 48.51 18.96 12.19
C PRO A 512 48.26 19.77 13.47
N GLU A 513 47.54 20.89 13.40
CA GLU A 513 47.16 21.70 14.57
C GLU A 513 46.10 21.02 15.45
N LYS A 514 45.39 20.03 14.92
CA LYS A 514 44.34 19.25 15.61
C LYS A 514 44.85 17.93 16.19
N LEU A 515 46.17 17.79 16.37
CA LEU A 515 46.74 16.60 17.00
C LEU A 515 46.16 16.38 18.40
N SER A 516 45.97 15.12 18.77
CA SER A 516 45.36 14.69 20.03
C SER A 516 43.89 15.05 20.23
N GLU A 517 43.23 15.67 19.24
CA GLU A 517 41.78 15.86 19.26
C GLU A 517 41.05 14.54 18.96
N THR A 518 39.98 14.27 19.70
CA THR A 518 39.07 13.16 19.38
C THR A 518 38.04 13.63 18.37
N VAL A 519 38.00 12.99 17.20
CA VAL A 519 37.10 13.36 16.12
C VAL A 519 36.28 12.16 15.67
N THR A 520 35.03 12.42 15.29
CA THR A 520 34.16 11.50 14.55
C THR A 520 34.07 11.94 13.10
N LEU A 521 34.36 11.02 12.19
CA LEU A 521 34.30 11.19 10.74
C LEU A 521 33.32 10.17 10.14
N SER A 522 32.64 10.57 9.08
CA SER A 522 31.76 9.69 8.30
C SER A 522 32.06 9.85 6.81
N GLY A 523 32.18 8.75 6.08
CA GLY A 523 32.50 8.80 4.65
C GLY A 523 32.47 7.44 3.98
N TRP A 524 32.96 7.42 2.74
CA TRP A 524 33.09 6.23 1.91
C TRP A 524 34.49 5.64 2.04
N VAL A 525 34.56 4.33 2.23
CA VAL A 525 35.82 3.57 2.14
C VAL A 525 36.36 3.70 0.72
N SER A 526 37.51 4.37 0.55
CA SER A 526 38.16 4.48 -0.75
C SER A 526 39.08 3.30 -1.03
N SER A 527 39.75 2.76 -0.01
CA SER A 527 40.61 1.59 -0.10
C SER A 527 40.80 0.98 1.30
N VAL A 528 41.12 -0.32 1.35
CA VAL A 528 41.47 -1.04 2.57
C VAL A 528 42.79 -1.76 2.33
N ARG A 529 43.71 -1.67 3.29
CA ARG A 529 45.03 -2.33 3.27
C ARG A 529 45.22 -3.13 4.55
N ASP A 530 45.46 -4.43 4.40
CA ASP A 530 45.64 -5.36 5.49
C ASP A 530 47.12 -5.69 5.69
N HIS A 531 47.62 -5.47 6.91
CA HIS A 531 48.98 -5.74 7.34
C HIS A 531 49.03 -6.74 8.52
N GLY A 532 47.99 -7.55 8.70
CA GLY A 532 47.90 -8.59 9.73
C GLY A 532 47.47 -8.05 11.09
N GLU A 533 48.36 -7.37 11.81
CA GLU A 533 48.07 -6.80 13.14
C GLU A 533 47.48 -5.37 13.06
N LEU A 534 47.56 -4.77 11.88
CA LEU A 534 47.03 -3.44 11.56
C LEU A 534 46.24 -3.48 10.26
N VAL A 535 45.13 -2.75 10.22
CA VAL A 535 44.37 -2.48 8.99
C VAL A 535 44.28 -0.98 8.79
N PHE A 536 44.61 -0.53 7.58
CA PHE A 536 44.49 0.87 7.19
C PHE A 536 43.33 1.05 6.23
N ILE A 537 42.42 1.95 6.58
CA ILE A 537 41.28 2.33 5.73
C ILE A 537 41.51 3.76 5.24
N ASP A 538 41.53 3.94 3.93
CA ASP A 538 41.47 5.28 3.34
C ASP A 538 40.01 5.74 3.30
N LEU A 539 39.62 6.66 4.16
CA LEU A 539 38.28 7.22 4.22
C LEU A 539 38.19 8.48 3.36
N ARG A 540 37.23 8.54 2.43
CA ARG A 540 36.89 9.74 1.66
C ARG A 540 35.56 10.31 2.13
N ASP A 541 35.49 11.59 2.43
CA ASP A 541 34.23 12.24 2.83
C ASP A 541 33.64 13.13 1.70
N SER A 542 32.63 13.93 2.04
CA SER A 542 31.99 14.86 1.10
C SER A 542 32.86 16.05 0.69
N SER A 543 33.89 16.39 1.47
CA SER A 543 34.92 17.36 1.07
C SER A 543 35.80 16.81 -0.06
N TYR A 544 35.76 15.49 -0.27
CA TYR A 544 36.51 14.73 -1.28
C TYR A 544 38.00 14.52 -0.94
N GLU A 545 38.42 14.98 0.23
CA GLU A 545 39.71 14.67 0.81
C GLU A 545 39.74 13.22 1.32
N ILE A 546 40.94 12.62 1.34
CA ILE A 546 41.16 11.28 1.89
C ILE A 546 41.85 11.41 3.24
N PHE A 547 41.46 10.60 4.21
CA PHE A 547 42.11 10.47 5.50
C PHE A 547 42.36 9.01 5.84
N GLN A 548 43.55 8.69 6.34
CA GLN A 548 43.89 7.33 6.73
C GLN A 548 43.37 7.08 8.15
N ILE A 549 42.68 5.95 8.29
CA ILE A 549 42.19 5.42 9.54
C ILE A 549 43.03 4.19 9.85
N ARG A 550 43.65 4.18 11.02
CA ARG A 550 44.44 3.07 11.54
C ARG A 550 43.57 2.27 12.52
N LEU A 551 43.41 0.99 12.22
CA LEU A 551 42.79 -0.01 13.08
C LEU A 551 43.88 -0.95 13.60
N ASN A 552 43.80 -1.32 14.88
CA ASN A 552 44.71 -2.27 15.50
C ASN A 552 43.93 -3.39 16.19
N ARG A 553 44.57 -4.55 16.34
CA ARG A 553 43.94 -5.75 16.92
C ARG A 553 43.61 -5.62 18.42
N GLU A 554 44.27 -4.69 19.12
CA GLU A 554 43.96 -4.39 20.53
C GLU A 554 42.58 -3.73 20.69
N ASN A 555 42.23 -2.79 19.80
CA ASN A 555 40.95 -2.08 19.82
C ASN A 555 39.85 -2.83 19.06
N PHE A 556 40.21 -3.59 18.03
CA PHE A 556 39.28 -4.28 17.13
C PHE A 556 39.65 -5.76 17.00
N PRO A 557 39.11 -6.65 17.86
CA PRO A 557 39.36 -8.09 17.81
C PRO A 557 38.90 -8.76 16.49
N ASP A 558 37.94 -8.14 15.81
CA ASP A 558 37.32 -8.55 14.53
C ASP A 558 38.02 -7.95 13.29
N LEU A 559 39.31 -7.62 13.42
CA LEU A 559 40.10 -6.94 12.38
C LEU A 559 40.05 -7.64 11.01
N ASP A 560 40.03 -8.98 10.97
CA ASP A 560 40.01 -9.76 9.73
C ASP A 560 38.70 -9.58 8.94
N ASP A 561 37.60 -9.24 9.60
CA ASP A 561 36.32 -8.96 8.94
C ASP A 561 36.24 -7.50 8.49
N LEU A 562 36.81 -6.57 9.26
CA LEU A 562 36.96 -5.16 8.87
C LEU A 562 37.90 -4.99 7.66
N ALA A 563 38.89 -5.87 7.50
CA ALA A 563 39.77 -5.92 6.32
C ALA A 563 39.01 -6.24 5.01
N LYS A 564 37.83 -6.87 5.09
CA LYS A 564 37.02 -7.30 3.93
C LYS A 564 35.97 -6.27 3.51
N ILE A 565 35.95 -5.08 4.11
CA ILE A 565 34.98 -4.04 3.77
C ILE A 565 35.17 -3.61 2.31
N ASN A 566 34.09 -3.71 1.52
CA ASN A 566 34.12 -3.31 0.12
C ASN A 566 34.38 -1.80 -0.02
N PRO A 567 35.14 -1.36 -1.04
CA PRO A 567 35.19 0.04 -1.43
C PRO A 567 33.79 0.62 -1.66
N GLU A 568 33.64 1.91 -1.35
CA GLU A 568 32.39 2.68 -1.31
C GLU A 568 31.40 2.28 -0.21
N SER A 569 31.75 1.35 0.69
CA SER A 569 30.97 1.15 1.94
C SER A 569 31.01 2.43 2.78
N VAL A 570 29.91 2.76 3.44
CA VAL A 570 29.79 3.95 4.29
C VAL A 570 30.11 3.55 5.71
N ILE A 571 31.09 4.22 6.30
CA ILE A 571 31.52 3.98 7.67
C ILE A 571 31.49 5.28 8.48
N LEU A 572 31.26 5.13 9.78
CA LEU A 572 31.47 6.13 10.81
C LEU A 572 32.65 5.66 11.67
N VAL A 573 33.60 6.54 11.92
CA VAL A 573 34.76 6.24 12.73
C VAL A 573 35.03 7.36 13.72
N SER A 574 35.27 7.00 14.98
CA SER A 574 35.72 7.93 16.02
C SER A 574 37.07 7.50 16.55
N GLY A 575 37.96 8.45 16.75
CA GLY A 575 39.32 8.18 17.19
C GLY A 575 40.10 9.45 17.49
N THR A 576 41.38 9.29 17.81
CA THR A 576 42.29 10.40 18.10
C THR A 576 43.21 10.66 16.92
N ILE A 577 43.42 11.93 16.57
CA ILE A 577 44.36 12.29 15.51
C ILE A 577 45.80 12.14 16.00
N ILE A 578 46.59 11.36 15.28
CA ILE A 578 48.01 11.09 15.57
C ILE A 578 48.89 11.40 14.35
N VAL A 579 50.19 11.52 14.58
CA VAL A 579 51.19 11.61 13.51
C VAL A 579 51.44 10.22 12.95
N ARG A 580 51.54 10.10 11.62
CA ARG A 580 51.88 8.82 10.98
C ARG A 580 53.30 8.40 11.32
N SER A 581 53.54 7.08 11.25
CA SER A 581 54.90 6.55 11.27
C SER A 581 55.71 7.11 10.09
N GLN A 582 57.04 7.18 10.24
CA GLN A 582 57.93 7.78 9.23
C GLN A 582 57.83 7.07 7.87
N ASP A 583 57.53 5.77 7.89
CA ASP A 583 57.37 4.93 6.70
C ASP A 583 55.96 5.03 6.05
N ASP A 584 54.96 5.54 6.78
CA ASP A 584 53.56 5.65 6.34
C ASP A 584 53.15 7.06 5.86
N ILE A 585 54.10 8.01 5.85
CA ILE A 585 53.85 9.37 5.36
C ILE A 585 53.55 9.35 3.86
N ASN A 586 52.41 9.90 3.47
CA ASN A 586 52.01 9.99 2.06
C ASN A 586 52.06 11.43 1.55
N PRO A 587 53.12 11.87 0.85
CA PRO A 587 53.24 13.25 0.35
C PRO A 587 52.18 13.63 -0.70
N GLY A 588 51.50 12.64 -1.29
CA GLY A 588 50.42 12.87 -2.26
C GLY A 588 49.07 13.22 -1.64
N LEU A 589 48.95 13.17 -0.31
CA LEU A 589 47.73 13.53 0.42
C LEU A 589 47.96 14.78 1.28
N ARG A 590 46.98 15.69 1.30
CA ARG A 590 47.00 16.87 2.18
C ARG A 590 47.11 16.49 3.66
N THR A 591 46.45 15.39 4.05
CA THR A 591 46.49 14.82 5.40
C THR A 591 47.59 13.77 5.57
N GLY A 592 48.55 13.69 4.64
CA GLY A 592 49.50 12.59 4.53
C GLY A 592 50.48 12.42 5.69
N THR A 593 50.60 13.41 6.57
CA THR A 593 51.45 13.37 7.77
C THR A 593 50.71 12.93 9.03
N ILE A 594 49.38 12.87 8.97
CA ILE A 594 48.51 12.54 10.11
C ILE A 594 47.55 11.39 9.75
N GLU A 595 47.06 10.69 10.77
CA GLU A 595 46.07 9.62 10.64
C GLU A 595 45.16 9.57 11.87
N LEU A 596 44.05 8.84 11.78
CA LEU A 596 43.17 8.58 12.91
C LEU A 596 43.51 7.25 13.55
N ASP A 597 43.91 7.24 14.82
CA ASP A 597 43.92 6.03 15.64
C ASP A 597 42.49 5.74 16.10
N ALA A 598 41.83 4.80 15.43
CA ALA A 598 40.41 4.54 15.65
C ALA A 598 40.16 3.83 16.98
N ARG A 599 39.08 4.22 17.65
CA ARG A 599 38.56 3.59 18.86
C ARG A 599 37.16 3.02 18.68
N VAL A 600 36.40 3.60 17.76
CA VAL A 600 35.06 3.14 17.38
C VAL A 600 34.99 3.15 15.86
N LEU A 601 34.52 2.06 15.27
CA LEU A 601 34.18 1.98 13.86
C LEU A 601 32.81 1.32 13.74
N GLU A 602 31.92 1.99 13.04
CA GLU A 602 30.59 1.48 12.71
C GLU A 602 30.41 1.47 11.19
N ILE A 603 30.00 0.33 10.65
CA ILE A 603 29.64 0.24 9.23
C ILE A 603 28.18 0.64 9.10
N LEU A 604 27.95 1.84 8.57
CA LEU A 604 26.60 2.38 8.36
C LEU A 604 25.91 1.72 7.17
N ASN A 605 26.66 1.40 6.12
CA ASN A 605 26.13 0.72 4.95
C ASN A 605 27.22 -0.04 4.18
N HIS A 606 27.00 -1.32 3.88
CA HIS A 606 27.89 -2.09 3.03
C HIS A 606 27.64 -1.77 1.55
N ALA A 607 28.70 -1.54 0.78
CA ALA A 607 28.60 -1.45 -0.66
C ALA A 607 28.48 -2.84 -1.31
N GLU A 608 27.55 -2.98 -2.25
CA GLU A 608 27.55 -4.08 -3.21
C GLU A 608 28.74 -3.95 -4.17
N THR A 609 29.04 -5.03 -4.92
CA THR A 609 30.06 -5.01 -5.96
C THR A 609 29.73 -3.93 -7.00
N LEU A 610 30.61 -2.94 -7.12
CA LEU A 610 30.39 -1.79 -8.00
C LEU A 610 30.47 -2.19 -9.47
N PRO A 611 29.68 -1.53 -10.36
CA PRO A 611 29.76 -1.76 -11.81
C PRO A 611 31.10 -1.31 -12.42
N PHE A 612 31.83 -0.43 -11.72
CA PHE A 612 33.19 -0.01 -12.03
C PHE A 612 33.87 0.58 -10.80
N GLU A 613 35.21 0.57 -10.80
CA GLU A 613 36.01 1.23 -9.77
C GLU A 613 35.94 2.75 -9.97
N ILE A 614 35.53 3.50 -8.93
CA ILE A 614 35.32 4.96 -9.02
C ILE A 614 36.58 5.70 -9.49
N ARG A 615 37.76 5.34 -8.98
CA ARG A 615 39.05 5.95 -9.38
C ARG A 615 39.39 5.70 -10.84
N ARG A 616 38.86 4.63 -11.44
CA ARG A 616 39.13 4.23 -12.83
C ARG A 616 37.88 4.29 -13.70
N ALA A 617 36.86 5.05 -13.31
CA ALA A 617 35.59 5.16 -14.03
C ALA A 617 35.81 5.45 -15.53
N ALA A 618 36.76 6.31 -15.88
CA ALA A 618 37.12 6.63 -17.27
C ALA A 618 37.56 5.43 -18.13
N LYS A 619 38.01 4.32 -17.52
CA LYS A 619 38.35 3.08 -18.24
C LYS A 619 37.12 2.22 -18.57
N SER A 620 35.97 2.52 -17.99
CA SER A 620 34.71 1.83 -18.24
C SER A 620 33.99 2.45 -19.43
N SER A 621 33.15 1.65 -20.10
CA SER A 621 32.37 2.14 -21.23
C SER A 621 31.47 3.30 -20.84
N GLU A 622 31.31 4.24 -21.75
CA GLU A 622 30.48 5.42 -21.55
C GLU A 622 29.03 5.06 -21.22
N SER A 623 28.45 4.06 -21.89
CA SER A 623 27.09 3.59 -21.61
C SER A 623 26.92 3.10 -20.18
N VAL A 624 27.90 2.38 -19.62
CA VAL A 624 27.86 1.92 -18.22
C VAL A 624 27.99 3.12 -17.27
N ARG A 625 28.88 4.07 -17.57
CA ARG A 625 29.02 5.31 -16.79
C ARG A 625 27.75 6.16 -16.81
N PHE A 626 27.04 6.25 -17.93
CA PHE A 626 25.77 6.96 -18.00
C PHE A 626 24.67 6.26 -17.20
N ARG A 627 24.59 4.93 -17.29
CA ARG A 627 23.65 4.14 -16.49
C ARG A 627 23.86 4.35 -14.98
N TYR A 628 25.12 4.41 -14.54
CA TYR A 628 25.49 4.62 -13.14
C TYR A 628 26.12 6.00 -12.92
N ARG A 629 25.54 7.04 -13.53
CA ARG A 629 26.13 8.39 -13.54
C ARG A 629 26.33 8.97 -12.14
N PHE A 630 25.48 8.59 -11.19
CA PHE A 630 25.62 8.98 -9.79
C PHE A 630 26.92 8.43 -9.14
N LEU A 631 27.40 7.25 -9.56
CA LEU A 631 28.71 6.72 -9.15
C LEU A 631 29.84 7.43 -9.91
N ASP A 632 29.68 7.67 -11.21
CA ASP A 632 30.68 8.39 -12.01
C ASP A 632 30.88 9.84 -11.50
N HIS A 633 29.85 10.48 -10.94
CA HIS A 633 29.97 11.77 -10.26
C HIS A 633 30.79 11.73 -8.96
N ARG A 634 31.04 10.54 -8.39
CA ARG A 634 32.00 10.36 -7.29
C ARG A 634 33.44 10.25 -7.77
N ASN A 635 33.71 10.22 -9.09
CA ASN A 635 35.06 10.31 -9.63
C ASN A 635 35.61 11.74 -9.51
N ALA A 636 36.92 11.86 -9.24
CA ALA A 636 37.58 13.12 -8.93
C ALA A 636 37.52 14.09 -10.11
N ASP A 637 37.81 13.61 -11.31
CA ASP A 637 37.90 14.41 -12.53
C ASP A 637 36.51 14.91 -12.93
N THR A 638 35.51 14.02 -12.89
CA THR A 638 34.12 14.36 -13.16
C THR A 638 33.60 15.41 -12.16
N ARG A 639 33.86 15.23 -10.86
CA ARG A 639 33.45 16.18 -9.83
C ARG A 639 34.16 17.52 -9.97
N ASN A 640 35.48 17.51 -10.17
CA ASN A 640 36.28 18.72 -10.36
C ASN A 640 35.82 19.50 -11.58
N THR A 641 35.46 18.82 -12.67
CA THR A 641 34.88 19.46 -13.86
C THR A 641 33.59 20.22 -13.51
N ILE A 642 32.69 19.61 -12.74
CA ILE A 642 31.43 20.24 -12.32
C ILE A 642 31.67 21.44 -11.40
N ILE A 643 32.55 21.28 -10.40
CA ILE A 643 32.89 22.35 -9.45
C ILE A 643 33.60 23.50 -10.14
N ASN A 644 34.55 23.21 -11.03
CA ASN A 644 35.27 24.22 -11.80
C ASN A 644 34.31 24.98 -12.71
N ARG A 645 33.38 24.29 -13.38
CA ARG A 645 32.33 24.95 -14.17
C ARG A 645 31.51 25.91 -13.31
N HIS A 646 31.11 25.51 -12.11
CA HIS A 646 30.42 26.40 -11.17
C HIS A 646 31.29 27.62 -10.79
N ARG A 647 32.56 27.41 -10.40
CA ARG A 647 33.47 28.48 -10.00
C ARG A 647 33.71 29.48 -11.13
N VAL A 648 33.92 29.00 -12.36
CA VAL A 648 34.09 29.85 -13.55
C VAL A 648 32.81 30.64 -13.83
N ILE A 649 31.64 30.00 -13.81
CA ILE A 649 30.36 30.68 -13.99
C ILE A 649 30.13 31.75 -12.92
N LYS A 650 30.41 31.43 -11.65
CA LYS A 650 30.29 32.38 -10.54
C LYS A 650 31.23 33.57 -10.74
N LEU A 651 32.50 33.32 -11.05
CA LEU A 651 33.48 34.37 -11.31
C LEU A 651 33.05 35.28 -12.46
N ILE A 652 32.56 34.72 -13.57
CA ILE A 652 32.03 35.50 -14.70
C ILE A 652 30.88 36.41 -14.23
N ARG A 653 29.94 35.86 -13.44
CA ARG A 653 28.81 36.62 -12.91
C ARG A 653 29.28 37.76 -11.99
N ASP A 654 30.15 37.46 -11.04
CA ASP A 654 30.68 38.44 -10.09
C ASP A 654 31.39 39.59 -10.84
N LEU A 655 32.28 39.26 -11.79
CA LEU A 655 33.03 40.26 -12.57
C LEU A 655 32.13 41.15 -13.44
N LEU A 656 31.07 40.56 -14.01
CA LEU A 656 30.14 41.30 -14.87
C LEU A 656 29.18 42.15 -14.03
N ASP A 657 28.72 41.65 -12.88
CA ASP A 657 27.92 42.41 -11.91
C ASP A 657 28.70 43.62 -11.37
N GLU A 658 29.99 43.45 -11.02
CA GLU A 658 30.88 44.56 -10.63
C GLU A 658 31.00 45.63 -11.73
N GLN A 659 30.91 45.23 -13.00
CA GLN A 659 30.91 46.12 -14.16
C GLN A 659 29.51 46.65 -14.53
N ARG A 660 28.50 46.41 -13.68
CA ARG A 660 27.10 46.80 -13.85
C ARG A 660 26.41 46.16 -15.05
N PHE A 661 26.82 44.96 -15.44
CA PHE A 661 26.05 44.15 -16.37
C PHE A 661 24.93 43.42 -15.63
N ILE A 662 23.76 43.32 -16.26
CA ILE A 662 22.65 42.49 -15.77
C ILE A 662 22.59 41.17 -16.52
N GLU A 663 22.40 40.05 -15.82
CA GLU A 663 22.18 38.74 -16.45
C GLU A 663 20.74 38.68 -16.97
N ILE A 664 20.56 38.48 -18.28
CA ILE A 664 19.25 38.38 -18.93
C ILE A 664 19.13 37.02 -19.61
N GLU A 665 18.12 36.24 -19.24
CA GLU A 665 17.78 35.00 -19.94
C GLU A 665 16.89 35.28 -21.14
N THR A 666 17.32 34.82 -22.31
CA THR A 666 16.55 34.91 -23.56
C THR A 666 15.69 33.66 -23.77
N PRO A 667 14.60 33.74 -24.57
CA PRO A 667 13.78 32.58 -24.89
C PRO A 667 14.59 31.39 -25.45
N VAL A 668 14.25 30.18 -24.98
CA VAL A 668 14.86 28.90 -25.40
C VAL A 668 14.06 28.20 -26.51
N LEU A 669 12.87 28.70 -26.84
CA LEU A 669 12.08 28.23 -27.97
C LEU A 669 11.86 29.41 -28.90
N SER A 670 12.41 29.33 -30.10
CA SER A 670 12.28 30.37 -31.14
C SER A 670 11.85 29.76 -32.47
N SER A 671 11.61 30.61 -33.47
CA SER A 671 11.62 30.16 -34.86
C SER A 671 13.03 29.74 -35.26
N GLY A 672 13.10 28.78 -36.18
CA GLY A 672 14.37 28.43 -36.83
C GLY A 672 14.96 29.61 -37.59
N THR A 673 16.27 29.59 -37.73
CA THR A 673 17.04 30.52 -38.55
C THR A 673 17.75 29.72 -39.62
N ASP A 674 17.74 30.18 -40.87
CA ASP A 674 18.44 29.51 -42.00
C ASP A 674 19.98 29.66 -41.88
N GLU A 675 20.56 29.28 -40.75
CA GLU A 675 22.00 29.17 -40.51
C GLU A 675 22.39 27.70 -40.67
N GLY A 676 23.49 27.43 -41.39
CA GLY A 676 23.78 26.12 -42.00
C GLY A 676 24.02 24.90 -41.10
N ALA A 677 23.69 24.95 -39.81
CA ALA A 677 23.71 23.81 -38.90
C ALA A 677 22.30 23.25 -38.69
N ARG A 678 22.18 21.93 -38.53
CA ARG A 678 20.89 21.29 -38.30
C ARG A 678 20.30 21.76 -36.95
N GLU A 679 18.99 21.96 -36.92
CA GLU A 679 18.28 22.47 -35.75
C GLU A 679 17.55 21.35 -35.01
N PHE A 680 17.59 21.40 -33.68
CA PHE A 680 16.72 20.57 -32.86
C PHE A 680 15.29 21.11 -32.94
N ILE A 681 14.41 20.33 -33.58
CA ILE A 681 13.00 20.66 -33.76
C ILE A 681 12.21 20.23 -32.52
N VAL A 682 11.43 21.16 -31.98
CA VAL A 682 10.50 20.94 -30.86
C VAL A 682 9.06 21.13 -31.36
N PRO A 683 8.33 20.03 -31.67
CA PRO A 683 6.97 20.11 -32.22
C PRO A 683 6.00 20.82 -31.27
N SER A 684 5.15 21.69 -31.83
CA SER A 684 4.09 22.35 -31.05
C SER A 684 2.88 21.44 -30.91
N ARG A 685 2.52 21.10 -29.66
CA ARG A 685 1.24 20.42 -29.37
C ARG A 685 0.04 21.35 -29.53
N LYS A 686 0.24 22.67 -29.39
CA LYS A 686 -0.83 23.67 -29.48
C LYS A 686 -1.15 24.05 -30.93
N PHE A 687 -0.16 23.98 -31.82
CA PHE A 687 -0.30 24.35 -33.21
C PHE A 687 0.16 23.19 -34.11
N PRO A 688 -0.77 22.29 -34.51
CA PRO A 688 -0.45 21.15 -35.36
C PRO A 688 0.29 21.57 -36.64
N GLY A 689 1.34 20.81 -37.00
CA GLY A 689 2.18 21.10 -38.17
C GLY A 689 3.20 22.24 -37.98
N LYS A 690 3.25 22.88 -36.80
CA LYS A 690 4.27 23.88 -36.45
C LYS A 690 5.25 23.33 -35.41
N PHE A 691 6.44 23.90 -35.40
CA PHE A 691 7.49 23.58 -34.46
C PHE A 691 8.25 24.84 -34.03
N TYR A 692 8.87 24.75 -32.86
CA TYR A 692 9.93 25.65 -32.43
C TYR A 692 11.28 25.00 -32.69
N THR A 693 12.34 25.77 -32.57
CA THR A 693 13.71 25.28 -32.56
C THR A 693 14.38 25.66 -31.26
N LEU A 694 15.32 24.82 -30.82
CA LEU A 694 16.22 25.19 -29.73
C LEU A 694 17.28 26.17 -30.26
N PRO A 695 17.67 27.19 -29.48
CA PRO A 695 18.52 28.25 -29.98
C PRO A 695 19.94 27.74 -30.19
N GLN A 696 20.44 27.89 -31.41
CA GLN A 696 21.87 27.71 -31.71
C GLN A 696 22.71 28.89 -31.18
N ALA A 697 22.09 30.06 -31.05
CA ALA A 697 22.64 31.25 -30.41
C ALA A 697 21.52 32.16 -29.88
N PRO A 698 21.73 32.89 -28.76
CA PRO A 698 20.78 33.88 -28.26
C PRO A 698 20.85 35.23 -29.02
N GLN A 699 21.65 35.31 -30.08
CA GLN A 699 22.13 36.58 -30.64
C GLN A 699 21.00 37.51 -31.09
N GLN A 700 19.94 36.98 -31.71
CA GLN A 700 18.81 37.80 -32.16
C GLN A 700 18.12 38.54 -31.01
N PHE A 701 17.83 37.84 -29.90
CA PHE A 701 17.24 38.44 -28.71
C PHE A 701 18.19 39.43 -28.05
N LYS A 702 19.50 39.13 -28.05
CA LYS A 702 20.54 40.04 -27.58
C LYS A 702 20.54 41.35 -28.36
N GLN A 703 20.45 41.30 -29.69
CA GLN A 703 20.33 42.50 -30.54
C GLN A 703 19.05 43.30 -30.22
N MET A 704 17.92 42.63 -29.99
CA MET A 704 16.68 43.31 -29.57
C MET A 704 16.84 44.02 -28.22
N LEU A 705 17.53 43.42 -27.25
CA LEU A 705 17.83 44.06 -25.97
C LEU A 705 18.70 45.31 -26.14
N MET A 706 19.71 45.26 -27.03
CA MET A 706 20.55 46.43 -27.34
C MET A 706 19.72 47.59 -27.89
N VAL A 707 18.86 47.32 -28.88
CA VAL A 707 17.98 48.34 -29.48
C VAL A 707 16.95 48.87 -28.46
N SER A 708 16.57 48.05 -27.47
CA SER A 708 15.64 48.43 -26.40
C SER A 708 16.28 49.23 -25.27
N GLY A 709 17.57 49.59 -25.36
CA GLY A 709 18.27 50.41 -24.38
C GLY A 709 18.96 49.64 -23.24
N TYR A 710 19.06 48.32 -23.32
CA TYR A 710 19.89 47.55 -22.39
C TYR A 710 21.35 47.63 -22.81
N GLU A 711 22.10 48.57 -22.22
CA GLU A 711 23.49 48.88 -22.61
C GLU A 711 24.51 47.84 -22.12
N ARG A 712 24.29 47.25 -20.93
CA ARG A 712 25.21 46.30 -20.30
C ARG A 712 24.44 45.08 -19.83
N TYR A 713 24.40 44.04 -20.64
CA TYR A 713 23.78 42.77 -20.29
C TYR A 713 24.65 41.60 -20.72
N PHE A 714 24.46 40.46 -20.06
CA PHE A 714 25.10 39.21 -20.44
C PHE A 714 24.14 38.04 -20.25
N GLN A 715 24.54 36.90 -20.79
CA GLN A 715 23.83 35.64 -20.61
C GLN A 715 24.83 34.51 -20.76
N ILE A 716 24.82 33.57 -19.81
CA ILE A 716 25.50 32.29 -19.94
C ILE A 716 24.53 31.33 -20.64
N ALA A 717 24.45 31.49 -21.96
CA ALA A 717 23.45 30.80 -22.77
C ALA A 717 23.76 29.31 -22.94
N ARG A 718 22.71 28.50 -22.95
CA ARG A 718 22.78 27.10 -23.41
C ARG A 718 22.46 27.10 -24.90
N CYS A 719 23.46 26.83 -25.71
CA CYS A 719 23.29 26.69 -27.16
C CYS A 719 23.14 25.21 -27.51
N PHE A 720 22.15 24.90 -28.33
CA PHE A 720 21.82 23.54 -28.74
C PHE A 720 22.05 23.42 -30.24
N ARG A 721 23.07 22.68 -30.64
CA ARG A 721 23.40 22.46 -32.05
C ARG A 721 23.35 20.97 -32.35
N ASP A 722 22.64 20.61 -33.41
CA ASP A 722 22.56 19.23 -33.91
C ASP A 722 23.73 19.04 -34.89
N GLU A 723 24.95 19.04 -34.34
CA GLU A 723 26.23 18.87 -35.07
C GLU A 723 26.58 17.41 -35.32
#